data_AF-A0A812ZFF5-F1
#
_entry.id   AF-A0A812ZFF5-F1
#
_cell.length_a   1.000
_cell.length_b   1.000
_cell.length_c   1.000
_cell.angle_alpha   90.00
_cell.angle_beta   90.00
_cell.angle_gamma   90.00
#
_symmetry.space_group_name_H-M   'P 1'
#
loop_
_entity.id
_entity.type
_entity.pdbx_description
1 polymer ?
#
loop_
_entity_poly.entity_id
_entity_poly.type
_entity_poly.pdbx_seq_one_letter_code
_entity_poly.pdbx_strand_id
1 'polypeptide(L)'
;MTSRWLRALAATALAAAVTAPSLAQGEEAWDDEFPWVRVGETGSRILRLGVGYRVYEREGGPKLTLVGAVHIADARFYDAVENKLEAHDVILFEGVGPPGSGEDAQDLTPREKIDWTERRVRLLAMLAEQVRDADGLYPATLKEMRSALSDREASWVENASTDAWGHAIAYSLLDGEPEIVSTGSDGKEGGRGDASDIKLSDMPPLSAAERGEEPGIQKRLAETFGLTFQLDEMAHEGEKYVNSDLSLDEVDRLIRAGGGDGTMIFDMIGGEGLFTAITGFVLDVIEAMPGVAVRGKVMLMEMLGSSEEIFESGVPGMEGLMEVLIERRNERVMDDLARLLDSGEAFENGVAIVYGAGHMRDMEARLRDRFGYEPADQGWLTAMRVDLNREGISQTEMNFMRMSIQQQLAMMREALRAMKWRVERSMRSLDGGETLHEYHTIEAPDFVSVAPVSGDGHVLMVRQFRHGIERDALEFPGGLVDPGEDHAVCAARELREETGHEGEVELIGELWPNPAMMNNRLWVYASRDIRRVGEPDLESTEDIRLVRVPLRDLSRMARDGSIRGAMQVAIVHLVIGWMGRSPMRRYRLFSLIAALALLAWAAPRLHADVVVLNTGERLYGEVTSQDGDGVVLEHPVLGTLTLSAGVVNQVILTDDATPPAPEEAAEQDATPDDAEPTPAEEVVEAVTEVLKPAPEWESRLDVGFSISEGNTENSNLTISFKTVRDSEKEKTTIDAAYYFAEDSGEESENKATVGLNHDWKLPDSPWLYFARGRFDYDEFNSWRRRITAGGGVGYQFYDEDDFTLTGRAGLVAVQEYESDRDDVRLEGLLGVDLTWQIDKTQAFELSSTYFPDFDETGEFRLLTDAKWTLNLPQYEGASIFVGVRHEHQSVVDPGRENDDLLVVGGLGIDF
;
A
#
# COMPACT_ATOMS: atom_id res chain seq x y z
N MET A 1 -37.11 15.87 26.82
CA MET A 1 -36.86 16.42 25.46
C MET A 1 -35.54 15.94 24.85
N THR A 2 -34.69 15.24 25.60
CA THR A 2 -33.37 14.71 25.20
C THR A 2 -33.41 13.33 24.51
N SER A 3 -34.45 12.51 24.71
CA SER A 3 -34.58 11.17 24.11
C SER A 3 -35.01 11.15 22.63
N ARG A 4 -35.56 12.26 22.10
CA ARG A 4 -35.98 12.34 20.68
C ARG A 4 -34.84 12.69 19.73
N TRP A 5 -33.76 13.31 20.21
CA TRP A 5 -32.61 13.69 19.40
C TRP A 5 -31.60 12.55 19.22
N LEU A 6 -31.35 11.76 20.27
CA LEU A 6 -30.56 10.52 20.19
C LEU A 6 -31.22 9.46 19.30
N ARG A 7 -32.55 9.29 19.41
CA ARG A 7 -33.31 8.43 18.49
C ARG A 7 -33.34 8.95 17.06
N ALA A 8 -33.27 10.26 16.85
CA ALA A 8 -33.21 10.84 15.50
C ALA A 8 -31.83 10.65 14.86
N LEU A 9 -30.73 10.76 15.61
CA LEU A 9 -29.39 10.48 15.10
C LEU A 9 -29.20 8.99 14.76
N ALA A 10 -29.63 8.09 15.66
CA ALA A 10 -29.62 6.65 15.41
C ALA A 10 -30.54 6.25 14.23
N ALA A 11 -31.71 6.86 14.10
CA ALA A 11 -32.61 6.62 12.97
C ALA A 11 -32.12 7.22 11.64
N THR A 12 -31.25 8.24 11.66
CA THR A 12 -30.67 8.82 10.44
C THR A 12 -29.47 7.99 9.95
N ALA A 13 -28.70 7.40 10.87
CA ALA A 13 -27.70 6.37 10.54
C ALA A 13 -28.35 5.07 10.02
N LEU A 14 -29.47 4.64 10.61
CA LEU A 14 -30.25 3.50 10.10
C LEU A 14 -30.94 3.78 8.76
N ALA A 15 -31.39 5.02 8.49
CA ALA A 15 -32.09 5.35 7.25
C ALA A 15 -31.15 5.43 6.04
N ALA A 16 -29.85 5.68 6.23
CA ALA A 16 -28.84 5.59 5.18
C ALA A 16 -28.52 4.13 4.79
N ALA A 17 -28.77 3.17 5.69
CA ALA A 17 -28.59 1.73 5.44
C ALA A 17 -29.74 1.08 4.65
N VAL A 18 -30.88 1.77 4.44
CA VAL A 18 -32.10 1.19 3.85
C VAL A 18 -32.28 1.51 2.34
N THR A 19 -31.32 2.16 1.70
CA THR A 19 -31.36 2.38 0.22
C THR A 19 -30.15 1.83 -0.53
N ALA A 20 -29.38 0.93 0.07
CA ALA A 20 -28.51 0.05 -0.71
C ALA A 20 -29.42 -0.90 -1.53
N PRO A 21 -29.21 -1.03 -2.86
CA PRO A 21 -29.99 -1.97 -3.64
C PRO A 21 -29.83 -3.36 -3.02
N SER A 22 -30.96 -4.01 -2.71
CA SER A 22 -30.94 -5.41 -2.36
C SER A 22 -30.29 -6.16 -3.51
N LEU A 23 -29.07 -6.67 -3.31
CA LEU A 23 -28.56 -7.75 -4.13
C LEU A 23 -29.45 -8.95 -3.82
N ALA A 24 -30.54 -9.01 -4.57
CA ALA A 24 -31.43 -10.14 -4.59
C ALA A 24 -30.59 -11.37 -4.92
N GLN A 25 -30.77 -12.40 -4.10
CA GLN A 25 -30.40 -13.77 -4.45
C GLN A 25 -30.94 -14.05 -5.87
N GLY A 26 -30.01 -14.29 -6.79
CA GLY A 26 -30.28 -14.75 -8.14
C GLY A 26 -29.37 -15.92 -8.44
N GLU A 27 -29.95 -17.11 -8.59
CA GLU A 27 -29.41 -18.06 -9.56
C GLU A 27 -29.44 -17.37 -10.95
N GLU A 28 -28.36 -17.50 -11.71
CA GLU A 28 -28.16 -17.14 -13.14
C GLU A 28 -27.62 -15.72 -13.48
N ALA A 29 -26.30 -15.64 -13.73
CA ALA A 29 -25.68 -15.24 -15.00
C ALA A 29 -24.18 -15.62 -14.94
N TRP A 30 -23.70 -16.38 -15.94
CA TRP A 30 -22.26 -16.68 -16.06
C TRP A 30 -21.66 -15.59 -16.93
N ASP A 31 -20.91 -14.67 -16.32
CA ASP A 31 -19.96 -13.83 -17.06
C ASP A 31 -18.76 -14.69 -17.49
N ASP A 32 -18.01 -14.23 -18.50
CA ASP A 32 -16.85 -14.94 -19.08
C ASP A 32 -15.70 -15.17 -18.07
N GLU A 33 -15.73 -14.55 -16.89
CA GLU A 33 -14.70 -14.71 -15.84
C GLU A 33 -15.01 -15.87 -14.87
N PHE A 34 -14.01 -16.72 -14.65
CA PHE A 34 -14.05 -17.82 -13.68
C PHE A 34 -13.33 -17.40 -12.40
N PRO A 35 -14.04 -17.18 -11.29
CA PRO A 35 -13.41 -16.81 -10.02
C PRO A 35 -12.70 -18.03 -9.42
N TRP A 36 -11.42 -17.87 -9.10
CA TRP A 36 -10.59 -18.93 -8.53
C TRP A 36 -10.90 -19.17 -7.05
N VAL A 37 -11.47 -18.16 -6.38
CA VAL A 37 -12.04 -18.28 -5.03
C VAL A 37 -13.45 -17.70 -5.02
N ARG A 38 -14.39 -18.38 -4.37
CA ARG A 38 -15.76 -17.87 -4.23
C ARG A 38 -16.37 -18.22 -2.89
N VAL A 39 -17.26 -17.36 -2.40
CA VAL A 39 -18.08 -17.64 -1.22
C VAL A 39 -19.54 -17.75 -1.63
N GLY A 40 -20.22 -18.78 -1.12
CA GLY A 40 -21.63 -18.99 -1.40
C GLY A 40 -22.38 -19.58 -0.22
N GLU A 41 -23.64 -19.17 -0.06
CA GLU A 41 -24.56 -19.71 0.93
C GLU A 41 -25.61 -20.59 0.24
N THR A 42 -25.84 -21.79 0.78
CA THR A 42 -26.92 -22.68 0.31
C THR A 42 -28.23 -22.40 1.05
N GLY A 43 -29.38 -22.80 0.48
CA GLY A 43 -30.70 -22.61 1.11
C GLY A 43 -30.88 -23.22 2.52
N SER A 44 -29.95 -24.07 2.96
CA SER A 44 -29.84 -24.57 4.34
C SER A 44 -29.02 -23.68 5.29
N ARG A 45 -28.67 -22.45 4.88
CA ARG A 45 -27.75 -21.52 5.58
C ARG A 45 -26.38 -22.12 5.90
N ILE A 46 -25.85 -22.88 4.94
CA ILE A 46 -24.48 -23.38 4.98
C ILE A 46 -23.64 -22.49 4.08
N LEU A 47 -22.68 -21.78 4.66
CA LEU A 47 -21.67 -20.98 3.98
C LEU A 47 -20.53 -21.90 3.49
N ARG A 48 -20.04 -21.67 2.28
CA ARG A 48 -18.96 -22.44 1.66
C ARG A 48 -17.98 -21.51 0.97
N LEU A 49 -16.69 -21.74 1.22
CA LEU A 49 -15.59 -21.19 0.43
C LEU A 49 -15.19 -22.24 -0.60
N GLY A 50 -15.35 -21.92 -1.88
CA GLY A 50 -14.98 -22.77 -3.00
C GLY A 50 -13.69 -22.28 -3.64
N VAL A 51 -12.78 -23.20 -3.95
CA VAL A 51 -11.54 -22.95 -4.69
C VAL A 51 -11.62 -23.66 -6.03
N GLY A 52 -11.31 -22.95 -7.12
CA GLY A 52 -11.50 -23.37 -8.49
C GLY A 52 -10.46 -24.40 -8.96
N TYR A 53 -10.87 -25.28 -9.87
CA TYR A 53 -9.98 -25.98 -10.78
C TYR A 53 -10.50 -25.83 -12.21
N ARG A 54 -9.60 -25.87 -13.18
CA ARG A 54 -9.95 -25.76 -14.60
C ARG A 54 -9.06 -26.65 -15.46
N VAL A 55 -9.68 -27.34 -16.40
CA VAL A 55 -9.03 -28.23 -17.37
C VAL A 55 -8.89 -27.49 -18.68
N TYR A 56 -7.72 -27.61 -19.29
CA TYR A 56 -7.35 -27.00 -20.55
C TYR A 56 -6.91 -28.05 -21.56
N GLU A 57 -7.27 -27.80 -22.81
CA GLU A 57 -6.92 -28.67 -23.94
C GLU A 57 -6.33 -27.85 -25.08
N ARG A 58 -5.41 -28.47 -25.83
CA ARG A 58 -4.90 -27.95 -27.10
C ARG A 58 -4.78 -29.07 -28.12
N GLU A 59 -4.88 -28.73 -29.41
CA GLU A 59 -4.72 -29.71 -30.48
C GLU A 59 -3.29 -30.29 -30.47
N GLY A 60 -3.17 -31.61 -30.31
CA GLY A 60 -1.88 -32.31 -30.30
C GLY A 60 -1.05 -32.19 -29.02
N GLY A 61 -1.59 -31.60 -27.94
CA GLY A 61 -0.95 -31.55 -26.62
C GLY A 61 -1.64 -32.44 -25.58
N PRO A 62 -0.99 -32.68 -24.43
CA PRO A 62 -1.62 -33.34 -23.28
C PRO A 62 -2.72 -32.45 -22.67
N LYS A 63 -3.62 -33.02 -21.88
CA LYS A 63 -4.55 -32.22 -21.07
C LYS A 63 -3.79 -31.56 -19.93
N LEU A 64 -4.12 -30.31 -19.62
CA LEU A 64 -3.58 -29.60 -18.47
C LEU A 64 -4.70 -29.32 -17.46
N THR A 65 -4.43 -29.49 -16.18
CA THR A 65 -5.37 -29.13 -15.11
C THR A 65 -4.73 -28.14 -14.17
N LEU A 66 -5.25 -26.92 -14.10
CA LEU A 66 -4.93 -25.97 -13.05
C LEU A 66 -5.81 -26.25 -11.83
N VAL A 67 -5.20 -26.40 -10.65
CA VAL A 67 -5.90 -26.65 -9.38
C VAL A 67 -5.51 -25.57 -8.38
N GLY A 68 -6.46 -24.71 -8.04
CA GLY A 68 -6.29 -23.73 -6.97
C GLY A 68 -6.14 -24.40 -5.60
N ALA A 69 -5.22 -23.91 -4.79
CA ALA A 69 -5.03 -24.30 -3.40
C ALA A 69 -5.10 -23.09 -2.46
N VAL A 70 -5.38 -23.37 -1.19
CA VAL A 70 -5.23 -22.44 -0.07
C VAL A 70 -4.45 -23.16 1.02
N HIS A 71 -3.62 -22.44 1.77
CA HIS A 71 -2.73 -23.05 2.76
C HIS A 71 -3.45 -23.54 4.03
N ILE A 72 -4.67 -23.05 4.28
CA ILE A 72 -5.49 -23.41 5.43
C ILE A 72 -6.90 -23.73 4.94
N ALA A 73 -7.40 -24.92 5.26
CA ALA A 73 -8.71 -25.42 4.82
C ALA A 73 -9.23 -26.55 5.74
N ASP A 74 -10.45 -27.00 5.54
CA ASP A 74 -10.95 -28.23 6.18
C ASP A 74 -10.17 -29.43 5.59
N ALA A 75 -9.77 -30.42 6.40
CA ALA A 75 -8.96 -31.57 5.92
C ALA A 75 -9.52 -32.28 4.66
N ARG A 76 -10.85 -32.37 4.53
CA ARG A 76 -11.53 -32.95 3.36
C ARG A 76 -11.27 -32.22 2.04
N PHE A 77 -10.87 -30.96 2.10
CA PHE A 77 -10.46 -30.19 0.93
C PHE A 77 -9.18 -30.79 0.36
N TYR A 78 -8.18 -31.04 1.20
CA TYR A 78 -6.91 -31.62 0.78
C TYR A 78 -7.09 -33.03 0.25
N ASP A 79 -7.95 -33.86 0.87
CA ASP A 79 -8.37 -35.14 0.29
C ASP A 79 -8.90 -34.95 -1.15
N ALA A 80 -9.72 -33.94 -1.38
CA ALA A 80 -10.33 -33.70 -2.69
C ALA A 80 -9.32 -33.15 -3.72
N VAL A 81 -8.36 -32.32 -3.29
CA VAL A 81 -7.23 -31.85 -4.09
C VAL A 81 -6.33 -33.03 -4.47
N GLU A 82 -5.89 -33.84 -3.51
CA GLU A 82 -5.02 -34.99 -3.74
C GLU A 82 -5.66 -35.99 -4.72
N ASN A 83 -6.93 -36.36 -4.51
CA ASN A 83 -7.68 -37.21 -5.45
C ASN A 83 -7.75 -36.63 -6.87
N LYS A 84 -7.72 -35.30 -7.00
CA LYS A 84 -7.68 -34.63 -8.31
C LYS A 84 -6.28 -34.72 -8.92
N LEU A 85 -5.24 -34.52 -8.11
CA LEU A 85 -3.84 -34.53 -8.56
C LEU A 85 -3.36 -35.93 -8.95
N GLU A 86 -3.61 -36.94 -8.13
CA GLU A 86 -3.16 -38.34 -8.35
C GLU A 86 -3.59 -38.93 -9.70
N ALA A 87 -4.70 -38.41 -10.25
CA ALA A 87 -5.23 -38.81 -11.56
C ALA A 87 -4.32 -38.45 -12.74
N HIS A 88 -3.28 -37.62 -12.54
CA HIS A 88 -2.39 -37.13 -13.58
C HIS A 88 -1.05 -37.89 -13.60
N ASP A 89 -0.32 -37.76 -14.71
CA ASP A 89 0.98 -38.41 -14.87
C ASP A 89 2.11 -37.59 -14.22
N VAL A 90 2.00 -36.26 -14.28
CA VAL A 90 2.95 -35.30 -13.69
C VAL A 90 2.18 -34.19 -12.97
N ILE A 91 2.68 -33.76 -11.82
CA ILE A 91 2.12 -32.70 -10.99
C ILE A 91 3.21 -31.66 -10.75
N LEU A 92 3.05 -30.47 -11.33
CA LEU A 92 3.87 -29.30 -11.00
C LEU A 92 3.26 -28.61 -9.78
N PHE A 93 4.08 -28.30 -8.77
CA PHE A 93 3.56 -27.72 -7.53
C PHE A 93 4.43 -26.60 -6.95
N GLU A 94 3.78 -25.76 -6.15
CA GLU A 94 4.37 -24.71 -5.33
C GLU A 94 5.16 -25.29 -4.16
N GLY A 95 6.37 -24.78 -3.89
CA GLY A 95 7.12 -25.21 -2.72
C GLY A 95 8.41 -24.46 -2.57
N VAL A 96 8.36 -23.35 -1.83
CA VAL A 96 9.54 -22.55 -1.53
C VAL A 96 10.54 -23.38 -0.73
N GLY A 97 11.76 -23.53 -1.24
CA GLY A 97 12.84 -24.18 -0.51
C GLY A 97 13.33 -23.32 0.68
N PRO A 98 13.84 -23.93 1.76
CA PRO A 98 14.32 -23.19 2.93
C PRO A 98 15.49 -22.25 2.58
N PRO A 99 15.79 -21.22 3.40
CA PRO A 99 16.92 -20.33 3.15
C PRO A 99 18.22 -21.14 2.99
N GLY A 100 19.03 -20.82 1.99
CA GLY A 100 20.23 -21.55 1.62
C GLY A 100 20.02 -22.68 0.60
N SER A 101 18.79 -23.06 0.26
CA SER A 101 18.52 -24.18 -0.65
C SER A 101 18.64 -23.84 -2.14
N GLY A 102 18.72 -22.54 -2.46
CA GLY A 102 18.71 -22.02 -3.83
C GLY A 102 19.97 -22.33 -4.63
N GLU A 103 19.85 -22.22 -5.96
CA GLU A 103 20.98 -22.34 -6.89
C GLU A 103 22.01 -21.21 -6.72
N ASP A 104 23.23 -21.43 -7.20
CA ASP A 104 24.34 -20.49 -7.10
C ASP A 104 23.99 -19.12 -7.72
N ALA A 105 24.06 -18.08 -6.89
CA ALA A 105 23.78 -16.71 -7.28
C ALA A 105 24.95 -16.10 -8.05
N GLN A 106 24.68 -15.56 -9.25
CA GLN A 106 25.62 -14.72 -9.98
C GLN A 106 25.47 -13.25 -9.52
N ASP A 107 26.57 -12.48 -9.54
CA ASP A 107 26.60 -11.03 -9.31
C ASP A 107 26.23 -10.52 -7.89
N LEU A 108 26.58 -11.27 -6.83
CA LEU A 108 26.42 -10.83 -5.44
C LEU A 108 27.54 -9.85 -4.98
N THR A 109 27.16 -8.86 -4.16
CA THR A 109 28.12 -8.01 -3.43
C THR A 109 28.83 -8.81 -2.31
N PRO A 110 30.00 -8.37 -1.81
CA PRO A 110 30.72 -9.10 -0.77
C PRO A 110 29.91 -9.36 0.52
N ARG A 111 29.00 -8.45 0.91
CA ARG A 111 28.14 -8.65 2.08
C ARG A 111 27.07 -9.70 1.82
N GLU A 112 26.39 -9.63 0.67
CA GLU A 112 25.37 -10.61 0.30
C GLU A 112 25.97 -12.02 0.15
N LYS A 113 27.23 -12.13 -0.29
CA LYS A 113 27.95 -13.40 -0.33
C LYS A 113 28.18 -14.02 1.06
N ILE A 114 28.43 -13.20 2.07
CA ILE A 114 28.55 -13.64 3.46
C ILE A 114 27.19 -14.15 3.92
N ASP A 115 26.15 -13.30 3.88
CA ASP A 115 24.79 -13.63 4.35
C ASP A 115 24.26 -14.92 3.69
N TRP A 116 24.48 -15.07 2.39
CA TRP A 116 24.05 -16.26 1.65
C TRP A 116 24.83 -17.53 2.04
N THR A 117 26.13 -17.39 2.29
CA THR A 117 26.96 -18.50 2.78
C THR A 117 26.56 -18.90 4.21
N GLU A 118 26.23 -17.93 5.06
CA GLU A 118 25.70 -18.19 6.41
C GLU A 118 24.40 -18.99 6.36
N ARG A 119 23.47 -18.63 5.47
CA ARG A 119 22.21 -19.39 5.25
C ARG A 119 22.48 -20.83 4.81
N ARG A 120 23.44 -21.08 3.91
CA ARG A 120 23.83 -22.44 3.49
C ARG A 120 24.43 -23.27 4.62
N VAL A 121 25.32 -22.67 5.41
CA VAL A 121 25.88 -23.31 6.61
C VAL A 121 24.76 -23.70 7.59
N ARG A 122 23.80 -22.80 7.80
CA ARG A 122 22.67 -23.01 8.70
C ARG A 122 21.70 -24.10 8.18
N LEU A 123 21.40 -24.12 6.89
CA LEU A 123 20.58 -25.17 6.26
C LEU A 123 21.20 -26.55 6.43
N LEU A 124 22.51 -26.70 6.19
CA LEU A 124 23.20 -27.97 6.38
C LEU A 124 23.18 -28.43 7.85
N ALA A 125 23.19 -27.49 8.81
CA ALA A 125 23.04 -27.81 10.22
C ALA A 125 21.62 -28.33 10.53
N MET A 126 20.58 -27.68 10.00
CA MET A 126 19.19 -28.13 10.15
C MET A 126 18.97 -29.54 9.57
N LEU A 127 19.51 -29.81 8.38
CA LEU A 127 19.42 -31.13 7.76
C LEU A 127 20.24 -32.20 8.53
N ALA A 128 21.36 -31.81 9.16
CA ALA A 128 22.11 -32.70 10.05
C ALA A 128 21.30 -33.08 11.30
N GLU A 129 20.61 -32.11 11.93
CA GLU A 129 19.69 -32.35 13.06
C GLU A 129 18.57 -33.31 12.66
N GLN A 130 17.96 -33.11 11.50
CA GLN A 130 16.88 -33.97 11.01
C GLN A 130 17.34 -35.42 10.83
N VAL A 131 18.51 -35.65 10.24
CA VAL A 131 19.09 -36.99 10.13
C VAL A 131 19.39 -37.58 11.52
N ARG A 132 19.90 -36.77 12.46
CA ARG A 132 20.11 -37.21 13.85
C ARG A 132 18.81 -37.62 14.52
N ASP A 133 17.73 -36.89 14.32
CA ASP A 133 16.45 -37.17 14.97
C ASP A 133 15.81 -38.45 14.42
N ALA A 134 16.04 -38.76 13.14
CA ALA A 134 15.59 -40.00 12.51
C ALA A 134 16.46 -41.22 12.90
N ASP A 135 17.79 -41.10 12.81
CA ASP A 135 18.74 -42.23 12.92
C ASP A 135 19.46 -42.31 14.28
N GLY A 136 19.29 -41.32 15.15
CA GLY A 136 19.91 -41.20 16.47
C GLY A 136 21.37 -40.75 16.47
N LEU A 137 21.96 -40.46 15.30
CA LEU A 137 23.35 -40.02 15.12
C LEU A 137 23.45 -39.00 13.98
N TYR A 138 24.33 -38.01 14.13
CA TYR A 138 24.64 -37.11 13.01
C TYR A 138 25.33 -37.86 11.86
N PRO A 139 25.09 -37.45 10.60
CA PRO A 139 25.83 -37.99 9.46
C PRO A 139 27.31 -37.62 9.59
N ALA A 140 28.23 -38.51 9.21
CA ALA A 140 29.67 -38.24 9.29
C ALA A 140 30.19 -37.41 8.11
N THR A 141 29.43 -37.34 7.01
CA THR A 141 29.79 -36.59 5.79
C THR A 141 28.54 -36.04 5.09
N LEU A 142 28.69 -34.97 4.29
CA LEU A 142 27.60 -34.47 3.42
C LEU A 142 27.03 -35.53 2.47
N LYS A 143 27.86 -36.49 2.04
CA LYS A 143 27.41 -37.60 1.18
C LYS A 143 26.48 -38.56 1.92
N GLU A 144 26.76 -38.81 3.19
CA GLU A 144 25.91 -39.64 4.05
C GLU A 144 24.61 -38.93 4.36
N MET A 145 24.68 -37.64 4.70
CA MET A 145 23.51 -36.76 4.86
C MET A 145 22.60 -36.82 3.62
N ARG A 146 23.15 -36.59 2.42
CA ARG A 146 22.41 -36.67 1.15
C ARG A 146 21.73 -38.03 0.93
N SER A 147 22.33 -39.12 1.39
CA SER A 147 21.79 -40.47 1.17
C SER A 147 20.72 -40.87 2.18
N ALA A 148 20.65 -40.17 3.31
CA ALA A 148 19.69 -40.41 4.39
C ALA A 148 18.41 -39.57 4.24
N LEU A 149 18.44 -38.53 3.42
CA LEU A 149 17.35 -37.59 3.18
C LEU A 149 16.55 -37.94 1.91
N SER A 150 15.40 -37.30 1.72
CA SER A 150 14.60 -37.41 0.49
C SER A 150 15.37 -36.90 -0.74
N ASP A 151 14.94 -37.27 -1.95
CA ASP A 151 15.57 -36.80 -3.20
C ASP A 151 15.59 -35.26 -3.32
N ARG A 152 14.56 -34.60 -2.74
CA ARG A 152 14.45 -33.13 -2.69
C ARG A 152 15.49 -32.52 -1.75
N GLU A 153 15.54 -32.99 -0.51
CA GLU A 153 16.50 -32.51 0.49
C GLU A 153 17.95 -32.85 0.08
N ALA A 154 18.14 -33.99 -0.58
CA ALA A 154 19.42 -34.38 -1.17
C ALA A 154 19.91 -33.35 -2.21
N SER A 155 19.00 -32.74 -2.99
CA SER A 155 19.34 -31.64 -3.89
C SER A 155 19.72 -30.35 -3.14
N TRP A 156 19.09 -30.07 -2.00
CA TRP A 156 19.44 -28.94 -1.16
C TRP A 156 20.83 -29.09 -0.53
N VAL A 157 21.19 -30.30 -0.08
CA VAL A 157 22.55 -30.60 0.40
C VAL A 157 23.57 -30.39 -0.72
N GLU A 158 23.24 -30.77 -1.95
CA GLU A 158 24.12 -30.58 -3.11
C GLU A 158 24.30 -29.10 -3.42
N ASN A 159 23.21 -28.33 -3.50
CA ASN A 159 23.27 -26.88 -3.71
C ASN A 159 24.03 -26.19 -2.58
N ALA A 160 23.74 -26.51 -1.32
CA ALA A 160 24.38 -25.89 -0.16
C ALA A 160 25.83 -26.35 0.09
N SER A 161 26.37 -27.30 -0.69
CA SER A 161 27.72 -27.83 -0.49
C SER A 161 28.85 -26.87 -0.93
N THR A 162 28.50 -25.77 -1.59
CA THR A 162 29.43 -24.71 -2.00
C THR A 162 29.06 -23.38 -1.35
N ASP A 163 30.03 -22.51 -1.13
CA ASP A 163 29.80 -21.14 -0.67
C ASP A 163 29.58 -20.17 -1.83
N ALA A 164 29.26 -18.90 -1.52
CA ALA A 164 28.97 -17.87 -2.53
C ALA A 164 30.18 -17.45 -3.40
N TRP A 165 31.36 -17.97 -3.09
CA TRP A 165 32.59 -17.80 -3.86
C TRP A 165 32.95 -19.04 -4.68
N GLY A 166 32.16 -20.11 -4.57
CA GLY A 166 32.34 -21.37 -5.29
C GLY A 166 33.36 -22.31 -4.64
N HIS A 167 33.74 -22.07 -3.38
CA HIS A 167 34.55 -23.01 -2.61
C HIS A 167 33.66 -24.04 -1.92
N ALA A 168 34.18 -25.24 -1.71
CA ALA A 168 33.44 -26.30 -1.03
C ALA A 168 33.30 -26.00 0.47
N ILE A 169 32.09 -26.14 1.01
CA ILE A 169 31.82 -26.06 2.44
C ILE A 169 32.29 -27.37 3.09
N ALA A 170 33.13 -27.24 4.11
CA ALA A 170 33.63 -28.37 4.87
C ALA A 170 32.62 -28.78 5.94
N TYR A 171 32.34 -30.07 6.04
CA TYR A 171 31.51 -30.66 7.10
C TYR A 171 32.34 -31.67 7.88
N SER A 172 32.33 -31.57 9.20
CA SER A 172 32.99 -32.51 10.10
C SER A 172 32.23 -32.63 11.42
N LEU A 173 32.56 -33.63 12.23
CA LEU A 173 32.03 -33.75 13.59
C LEU A 173 33.12 -33.35 14.59
N LEU A 174 32.88 -32.30 15.38
CA LEU A 174 33.74 -31.84 16.46
C LEU A 174 33.07 -32.19 17.79
N ASP A 175 33.72 -33.01 18.62
CA ASP A 175 33.18 -33.51 19.89
C ASP A 175 31.79 -34.19 19.80
N GLY A 176 31.44 -34.70 18.62
CA GLY A 176 30.17 -35.38 18.36
C GLY A 176 29.08 -34.49 17.78
N GLU A 177 29.34 -33.19 17.66
CA GLU A 177 28.44 -32.18 17.09
C GLU A 177 28.89 -31.77 15.67
N PRO A 178 27.98 -31.35 14.78
CA PRO A 178 28.34 -30.87 13.44
C PRO A 178 29.13 -29.57 13.52
N GLU A 179 30.25 -29.52 12.80
CA GLU A 179 31.03 -28.32 12.53
C GLU A 179 31.09 -28.12 11.01
N ILE A 180 30.53 -26.99 10.58
CA ILE A 180 30.34 -26.65 9.16
C ILE A 180 31.07 -25.33 8.89
N VAL A 181 31.99 -25.33 7.91
CA VAL A 181 32.93 -24.23 7.70
C VAL A 181 33.05 -23.86 6.22
N SER A 182 32.86 -22.58 5.90
CA SER A 182 33.32 -21.96 4.65
C SER A 182 34.60 -21.16 4.91
N THR A 183 35.51 -21.16 3.94
CA THR A 183 36.78 -20.42 3.96
C THR A 183 36.68 -19.01 3.35
N GLY A 184 35.47 -18.55 3.03
CA GLY A 184 35.24 -17.21 2.48
C GLY A 184 35.91 -16.97 1.11
N SER A 185 36.14 -15.69 0.79
CA SER A 185 36.56 -15.25 -0.54
C SER A 185 37.94 -15.71 -1.02
N ASP A 186 38.86 -16.04 -0.12
CA ASP A 186 40.24 -16.39 -0.48
C ASP A 186 40.49 -17.91 -0.53
N GLY A 187 39.48 -18.70 -0.15
CA GLY A 187 39.49 -20.16 -0.18
C GLY A 187 40.48 -20.78 0.82
N LYS A 188 40.94 -20.02 1.81
CA LYS A 188 41.93 -20.47 2.81
C LYS A 188 41.38 -20.31 4.22
N GLU A 189 41.90 -21.14 5.11
CA GLU A 189 41.55 -21.05 6.53
C GLU A 189 42.11 -19.77 7.15
N GLY A 190 41.20 -18.96 7.71
CA GLY A 190 41.44 -17.69 8.36
C GLY A 190 41.55 -16.50 7.40
N GLY A 191 41.21 -15.31 7.89
CA GLY A 191 41.28 -14.06 7.11
C GLY A 191 40.55 -12.92 7.81
N ARG A 192 40.29 -11.82 7.09
CA ARG A 192 39.55 -10.66 7.62
C ARG A 192 38.51 -10.18 6.60
N GLY A 193 37.36 -9.73 7.09
CA GLY A 193 36.30 -9.22 6.23
C GLY A 193 35.64 -10.36 5.47
N ASP A 194 35.54 -10.22 4.14
CA ASP A 194 34.98 -11.24 3.24
C ASP A 194 35.92 -12.46 3.05
N ALA A 195 37.15 -12.42 3.56
CA ALA A 195 38.05 -13.58 3.64
C ALA A 195 38.02 -14.27 5.01
N SER A 196 37.15 -13.84 5.93
CA SER A 196 37.00 -14.53 7.21
C SER A 196 36.24 -15.85 7.03
N ASP A 197 36.69 -16.89 7.76
CA ASP A 197 35.96 -18.16 7.82
C ASP A 197 34.56 -17.92 8.40
N ILE A 198 33.58 -18.60 7.83
CA ILE A 198 32.20 -18.63 8.32
C ILE A 198 31.98 -20.02 8.92
N LYS A 199 31.74 -20.08 10.24
CA LYS A 199 31.65 -21.33 11.01
C LYS A 199 30.31 -21.43 11.71
N LEU A 200 29.74 -22.63 11.71
CA LEU A 200 28.52 -22.91 12.47
C LEU A 200 28.70 -22.60 13.98
N SER A 201 29.88 -22.89 14.53
CA SER A 201 30.20 -22.63 15.95
C SER A 201 30.27 -21.15 16.33
N ASP A 202 30.47 -20.26 15.36
CA ASP A 202 30.48 -18.81 15.57
C ASP A 202 29.08 -18.18 15.40
N MET A 203 28.09 -18.97 14.95
CA MET A 203 26.71 -18.53 14.75
C MET A 203 25.85 -18.75 16.01
N PRO A 204 24.71 -18.03 16.13
CA PRO A 204 23.70 -18.36 17.12
C PRO A 204 23.22 -19.81 16.95
N PRO A 205 22.93 -20.54 18.04
CA PRO A 205 22.34 -21.88 17.96
C PRO A 205 21.04 -21.84 17.14
N LEU A 206 20.66 -22.97 16.55
CA LEU A 206 19.36 -23.10 15.87
C LEU A 206 18.22 -22.74 16.84
N SER A 207 17.18 -22.09 16.35
CA SER A 207 15.97 -21.81 17.14
C SER A 207 15.14 -23.08 17.34
N ALA A 208 14.13 -23.04 18.22
CA ALA A 208 13.19 -24.15 18.38
C ALA A 208 12.39 -24.41 17.08
N ALA A 209 11.99 -23.35 16.37
CA ALA A 209 11.32 -23.45 15.08
C ALA A 209 12.23 -24.07 14.00
N GLU A 210 13.53 -23.71 13.95
CA GLU A 210 14.49 -24.29 13.00
C GLU A 210 14.81 -25.77 13.29
N ARG A 211 14.64 -26.22 14.54
CA ARG A 211 14.70 -27.63 14.93
C ARG A 211 13.38 -28.38 14.71
N GLY A 212 12.32 -27.69 14.27
CA GLY A 212 10.98 -28.27 14.11
C GLY A 212 10.27 -28.58 15.43
N GLU A 213 10.70 -27.98 16.56
CA GLU A 213 10.14 -28.22 17.89
C GLU A 213 8.86 -27.42 18.17
N GLU A 214 8.63 -26.31 17.44
CA GLU A 214 7.41 -25.49 17.53
C GLU A 214 6.68 -25.40 16.19
N PRO A 215 5.34 -25.53 16.18
CA PRO A 215 4.55 -25.35 14.96
C PRO A 215 4.62 -23.91 14.47
N GLY A 216 4.85 -23.72 13.16
CA GLY A 216 4.85 -22.40 12.54
C GLY A 216 3.52 -21.65 12.70
N ILE A 217 3.55 -20.32 12.56
CA ILE A 217 2.39 -19.46 12.83
C ILE A 217 1.15 -19.81 11.98
N GLN A 218 1.37 -20.25 10.73
CA GLN A 218 0.31 -20.68 9.82
C GLN A 218 -0.40 -21.94 10.31
N LYS A 219 0.34 -22.87 10.93
CA LYS A 219 -0.21 -24.08 11.52
C LYS A 219 -1.00 -23.79 12.78
N ARG A 220 -0.48 -22.93 13.66
CA ARG A 220 -1.21 -22.46 14.84
C ARG A 220 -2.52 -21.77 14.44
N LEU A 221 -2.48 -20.86 13.47
CA LEU A 221 -3.67 -20.19 12.91
C LEU A 221 -4.70 -21.20 12.37
N ALA A 222 -4.26 -22.26 11.69
CA ALA A 222 -5.14 -23.32 11.21
C ALA A 222 -5.86 -24.03 12.36
N GLU A 223 -5.10 -24.46 13.38
CA GLU A 223 -5.62 -25.16 14.56
C GLU A 223 -6.64 -24.30 15.33
N THR A 224 -6.34 -23.01 15.52
CA THR A 224 -7.23 -22.05 16.20
C THR A 224 -8.61 -21.96 15.54
N PHE A 225 -8.69 -22.01 14.20
CA PHE A 225 -9.95 -21.95 13.45
C PHE A 225 -10.59 -23.32 13.16
N GLY A 226 -10.05 -24.41 13.75
CA GLY A 226 -10.51 -25.77 13.49
C GLY A 226 -10.30 -26.19 12.04
N LEU A 227 -9.23 -25.70 11.43
CA LEU A 227 -8.77 -25.98 10.07
C LEU A 227 -7.46 -26.79 10.14
N THR A 228 -6.97 -27.24 9.00
CA THR A 228 -5.66 -27.91 8.89
C THR A 228 -4.77 -27.18 7.89
N PHE A 229 -3.47 -27.29 8.11
CA PHE A 229 -2.45 -26.69 7.27
C PHE A 229 -2.06 -27.63 6.12
N GLN A 230 -1.91 -27.07 4.92
CA GLN A 230 -1.72 -27.84 3.68
C GLN A 230 -0.55 -28.83 3.72
N LEU A 231 0.59 -28.43 4.31
CA LEU A 231 1.80 -29.27 4.37
C LEU A 231 1.63 -30.53 5.24
N ASP A 232 0.66 -30.54 6.18
CA ASP A 232 0.39 -31.70 7.03
C ASP A 232 -0.49 -32.77 6.33
N GLU A 233 -1.24 -32.39 5.30
CA GLU A 233 -2.31 -33.22 4.71
C GLU A 233 -2.07 -33.62 3.26
N MET A 234 -1.36 -32.80 2.47
CA MET A 234 -1.08 -33.10 1.05
C MET A 234 0.28 -33.78 0.86
N ALA A 235 0.37 -34.63 -0.17
CA ALA A 235 1.66 -35.17 -0.58
C ALA A 235 2.45 -34.09 -1.33
N HIS A 236 3.68 -33.84 -0.89
CA HIS A 236 4.62 -32.93 -1.56
C HIS A 236 5.85 -33.67 -2.08
N GLU A 237 5.77 -35.00 -2.08
CA GLU A 237 6.84 -35.94 -2.40
C GLU A 237 6.27 -37.13 -3.17
N GLY A 238 7.01 -37.59 -4.17
CA GLY A 238 6.64 -38.75 -5.00
C GLY A 238 7.15 -38.62 -6.43
N GLU A 239 7.26 -39.73 -7.15
CA GLU A 239 7.81 -39.77 -8.53
C GLU A 239 7.07 -38.86 -9.52
N LYS A 240 5.81 -38.51 -9.23
CA LYS A 240 4.97 -37.63 -10.07
C LYS A 240 5.08 -36.14 -9.73
N TYR A 241 5.57 -35.80 -8.54
CA TYR A 241 5.59 -34.44 -8.01
C TYR A 241 6.88 -33.73 -8.42
N VAL A 242 6.76 -32.64 -9.16
CA VAL A 242 7.87 -31.80 -9.60
C VAL A 242 7.71 -30.43 -8.99
N ASN A 243 8.66 -30.05 -8.14
CA ASN A 243 8.68 -28.72 -7.56
C ASN A 243 9.06 -27.71 -8.64
N SER A 244 8.20 -26.71 -8.84
CA SER A 244 8.35 -25.71 -9.89
C SER A 244 8.28 -24.28 -9.34
N ASP A 245 8.88 -24.06 -8.17
CA ASP A 245 8.86 -22.77 -7.48
C ASP A 245 10.28 -22.21 -7.27
N LEU A 246 10.35 -20.96 -6.86
CA LEU A 246 11.60 -20.28 -6.48
C LEU A 246 12.00 -20.67 -5.04
N SER A 247 13.31 -20.66 -4.76
CA SER A 247 13.81 -20.72 -3.38
C SER A 247 13.59 -19.39 -2.64
N LEU A 248 13.58 -19.41 -1.29
CA LEU A 248 13.47 -18.19 -0.48
C LEU A 248 14.58 -17.17 -0.81
N ASP A 249 15.78 -17.64 -1.16
CA ASP A 249 16.90 -16.77 -1.51
C ASP A 249 16.72 -16.08 -2.87
N GLU A 250 16.07 -16.75 -3.82
CA GLU A 250 15.74 -16.17 -5.12
C GLU A 250 14.61 -15.15 -4.98
N VAL A 251 13.61 -15.45 -4.15
CA VAL A 251 12.52 -14.52 -3.80
C VAL A 251 13.08 -13.25 -3.14
N ASP A 252 13.89 -13.37 -2.09
CA ASP A 252 14.54 -12.23 -1.39
C ASP A 252 15.34 -11.35 -2.37
N ARG A 253 16.10 -11.98 -3.27
CA ARG A 253 16.94 -11.27 -4.23
C ARG A 253 16.11 -10.51 -5.24
N LEU A 254 15.04 -11.11 -5.76
CA LEU A 254 14.15 -10.44 -6.71
C LEU A 254 13.42 -9.27 -6.05
N ILE A 255 12.99 -9.40 -4.79
CA ILE A 255 12.37 -8.31 -4.01
C ILE A 255 13.35 -7.13 -3.84
N ARG A 256 14.61 -7.42 -3.45
CA ARG A 256 15.65 -6.39 -3.30
C ARG A 256 16.01 -5.72 -4.63
N ALA A 257 16.05 -6.48 -5.72
CA ALA A 257 16.29 -5.93 -7.07
C ALA A 257 15.16 -4.99 -7.52
N GLY A 258 13.92 -5.24 -7.07
CA GLY A 258 12.76 -4.36 -7.25
C GLY A 258 12.69 -3.17 -6.28
N GLY A 259 13.68 -2.99 -5.40
CA GLY A 259 13.72 -1.90 -4.41
C GLY A 259 12.90 -2.15 -3.13
N GLY A 260 12.41 -3.36 -2.91
CA GLY A 260 11.67 -3.76 -1.71
C GLY A 260 12.57 -4.27 -0.57
N ASP A 261 12.04 -4.25 0.66
CA ASP A 261 12.71 -4.80 1.84
C ASP A 261 12.18 -6.21 2.15
N GLY A 262 13.01 -7.23 1.87
CA GLY A 262 12.65 -8.65 2.09
C GLY A 262 12.65 -9.08 3.57
N THR A 263 13.19 -8.27 4.48
CA THR A 263 13.34 -8.63 5.91
C THR A 263 11.99 -8.88 6.60
N MET A 264 10.96 -8.11 6.22
CA MET A 264 9.60 -8.26 6.77
C MET A 264 9.01 -9.67 6.57
N ILE A 265 9.33 -10.35 5.46
CA ILE A 265 8.83 -11.71 5.17
C ILE A 265 9.57 -12.76 6.01
N PHE A 266 10.88 -12.59 6.18
CA PHE A 266 11.67 -13.49 7.02
C PHE A 266 11.33 -13.33 8.50
N ASP A 267 11.02 -12.12 8.97
CA ASP A 267 10.51 -11.90 10.33
C ASP A 267 9.11 -12.51 10.53
N MET A 268 8.26 -12.50 9.49
CA MET A 268 6.93 -13.13 9.52
C MET A 268 6.98 -14.67 9.51
N ILE A 269 7.97 -15.26 8.85
CA ILE A 269 8.11 -16.72 8.68
C ILE A 269 9.00 -17.34 9.76
N GLY A 270 10.06 -16.63 10.16
CA GLY A 270 11.12 -17.12 11.06
C GLY A 270 10.73 -17.23 12.53
N GLY A 271 9.56 -16.70 12.92
CA GLY A 271 9.02 -16.89 14.27
C GLY A 271 9.73 -16.08 15.36
N GLU A 272 10.65 -15.17 15.01
CA GLU A 272 11.33 -14.29 15.97
C GLU A 272 10.92 -12.83 15.72
N GLY A 273 10.56 -12.11 16.78
CA GLY A 273 10.17 -10.69 16.71
C GLY A 273 8.87 -10.35 17.43
N LEU A 274 8.61 -9.05 17.55
CA LEU A 274 7.42 -8.51 18.23
C LEU A 274 6.11 -8.96 17.56
N PHE A 275 6.10 -9.09 16.22
CA PHE A 275 4.94 -9.56 15.45
C PHE A 275 4.53 -11.00 15.81
N THR A 276 5.50 -11.90 16.01
CA THR A 276 5.22 -13.29 16.43
C THR A 276 4.69 -13.34 17.86
N ALA A 277 5.23 -12.52 18.77
CA ALA A 277 4.72 -12.41 20.14
C ALA A 277 3.27 -11.89 20.17
N ILE A 278 2.94 -10.91 19.34
CA ILE A 278 1.60 -10.32 19.23
C ILE A 278 0.63 -11.29 18.55
N THR A 279 1.01 -11.90 17.43
CA THR A 279 0.17 -12.89 16.74
C THR A 279 -0.05 -14.10 17.63
N GLY A 280 0.97 -14.53 18.38
CA GLY A 280 0.85 -15.54 19.43
C GLY A 280 -0.20 -15.15 20.47
N PHE A 281 -0.13 -13.94 21.02
CA PHE A 281 -1.12 -13.43 21.98
C PHE A 281 -2.55 -13.35 21.39
N VAL A 282 -2.73 -12.85 20.16
CA VAL A 282 -4.05 -12.77 19.51
C VAL A 282 -4.61 -14.17 19.26
N LEU A 283 -3.79 -15.11 18.83
CA LEU A 283 -4.20 -16.51 18.66
C LEU A 283 -4.54 -17.15 20.00
N ASP A 284 -3.76 -16.92 21.04
CA ASP A 284 -4.05 -17.42 22.39
C ASP A 284 -5.39 -16.85 22.91
N VAL A 285 -5.72 -15.59 22.59
CA VAL A 285 -7.02 -14.97 22.89
C VAL A 285 -8.15 -15.63 22.09
N ILE A 286 -7.98 -15.89 20.79
CA ILE A 286 -8.99 -16.55 19.96
C ILE A 286 -9.19 -18.02 20.41
N GLU A 287 -8.12 -18.72 20.78
CA GLU A 287 -8.17 -20.08 21.32
C GLU A 287 -8.88 -20.13 22.67
N ALA A 288 -8.69 -19.10 23.50
CA ALA A 288 -9.44 -18.94 24.74
C ALA A 288 -10.92 -18.62 24.51
N MET A 289 -11.31 -18.23 23.28
CA MET A 289 -12.64 -17.72 22.93
C MET A 289 -13.32 -18.51 21.78
N PRO A 290 -13.95 -19.68 22.05
CA PRO A 290 -14.50 -20.55 21.01
C PRO A 290 -15.54 -19.87 20.09
N GLY A 291 -16.31 -18.92 20.61
CA GLY A 291 -17.30 -18.14 19.85
C GLY A 291 -16.68 -17.14 18.87
N VAL A 292 -15.43 -16.72 19.11
CA VAL A 292 -14.66 -15.82 18.24
C VAL A 292 -14.06 -16.57 17.06
N ALA A 293 -13.59 -17.80 17.27
CA ALA A 293 -12.98 -18.61 16.22
C ALA A 293 -13.95 -18.84 15.03
N VAL A 294 -15.22 -19.16 15.30
CA VAL A 294 -16.21 -19.40 14.22
C VAL A 294 -16.51 -18.14 13.41
N ARG A 295 -16.67 -16.98 14.08
CA ARG A 295 -16.90 -15.69 13.40
C ARG A 295 -15.65 -15.23 12.64
N GLY A 296 -14.47 -15.45 13.21
CA GLY A 296 -13.19 -15.22 12.54
C GLY A 296 -13.05 -16.08 11.28
N LYS A 297 -13.46 -17.36 11.32
CA LYS A 297 -13.52 -18.24 10.15
C LYS A 297 -14.49 -17.71 9.08
N VAL A 298 -15.67 -17.20 9.46
CA VAL A 298 -16.62 -16.57 8.51
C VAL A 298 -16.03 -15.31 7.89
N MET A 299 -15.40 -14.44 8.67
CA MET A 299 -14.73 -13.23 8.18
C MET A 299 -13.58 -13.58 7.23
N LEU A 300 -12.75 -14.56 7.58
CA LEU A 300 -11.69 -15.07 6.72
C LEU A 300 -12.25 -15.60 5.39
N MET A 301 -13.35 -16.36 5.41
CA MET A 301 -14.00 -16.84 4.20
C MET A 301 -14.43 -15.68 3.29
N GLU A 302 -15.14 -14.69 3.82
CA GLU A 302 -15.61 -13.53 3.06
C GLU A 302 -14.45 -12.65 2.53
N MET A 303 -13.37 -12.50 3.31
CA MET A 303 -12.14 -11.81 2.87
C MET A 303 -11.44 -12.58 1.74
N LEU A 304 -11.24 -13.89 1.86
CA LEU A 304 -10.64 -14.72 0.81
C LEU A 304 -11.51 -14.75 -0.45
N GLY A 305 -12.83 -14.75 -0.30
CA GLY A 305 -13.79 -14.62 -1.40
C GLY A 305 -13.70 -13.28 -2.14
N SER A 306 -13.20 -12.24 -1.49
CA SER A 306 -13.01 -10.90 -2.06
C SER A 306 -11.54 -10.60 -2.42
N SER A 307 -10.68 -11.63 -2.35
CA SER A 307 -9.23 -11.45 -2.46
C SER A 307 -8.77 -10.97 -3.83
N GLU A 308 -9.38 -11.44 -4.92
CA GLU A 308 -9.10 -10.96 -6.29
C GLU A 308 -9.27 -9.43 -6.39
N GLU A 309 -10.38 -8.90 -5.85
CA GLU A 309 -10.64 -7.46 -5.85
C GLU A 309 -9.67 -6.66 -4.95
N ILE A 310 -9.07 -7.30 -3.94
CA ILE A 310 -8.04 -6.70 -3.06
C ILE A 310 -6.70 -6.65 -3.80
N PHE A 311 -6.33 -7.73 -4.47
CA PHE A 311 -5.08 -7.83 -5.22
C PHE A 311 -5.07 -6.89 -6.44
N GLU A 312 -6.19 -6.79 -7.17
CA GLU A 312 -6.35 -5.86 -8.30
C GLU A 312 -6.25 -4.38 -7.88
N SER A 313 -6.55 -4.06 -6.61
CA SER A 313 -6.50 -2.69 -6.13
C SER A 313 -5.09 -2.16 -5.87
N GLY A 314 -4.08 -3.05 -5.83
CA GLY A 314 -2.65 -2.74 -5.69
C GLY A 314 -2.27 -2.11 -4.34
N VAL A 315 -1.35 -2.74 -3.60
CA VAL A 315 -0.77 -2.14 -2.37
C VAL A 315 0.53 -1.42 -2.71
N PRO A 316 0.56 -0.07 -2.71
CA PRO A 316 1.76 0.67 -3.06
C PRO A 316 2.90 0.41 -2.06
N GLY A 317 4.10 0.17 -2.59
CA GLY A 317 5.26 -0.27 -1.81
C GLY A 317 5.36 -1.79 -1.64
N MET A 318 4.36 -2.56 -2.08
CA MET A 318 4.42 -4.03 -2.18
C MET A 318 4.39 -4.51 -3.64
N GLU A 319 4.50 -3.62 -4.64
CA GLU A 319 4.42 -4.01 -6.06
C GLU A 319 5.59 -4.90 -6.49
N GLY A 320 6.83 -4.53 -6.16
CA GLY A 320 8.00 -5.37 -6.41
C GLY A 320 7.94 -6.70 -5.62
N LEU A 321 7.19 -6.74 -4.52
CA LEU A 321 6.93 -7.97 -3.80
C LEU A 321 5.89 -8.83 -4.53
N MET A 322 4.76 -8.26 -4.98
CA MET A 322 3.69 -8.98 -5.67
C MET A 322 4.11 -9.47 -7.07
N GLU A 323 4.91 -8.69 -7.82
CA GLU A 323 5.53 -9.13 -9.08
C GLU A 323 6.36 -10.40 -8.84
N VAL A 324 7.12 -10.45 -7.75
CA VAL A 324 7.94 -11.60 -7.41
C VAL A 324 7.09 -12.76 -6.90
N LEU A 325 6.15 -12.48 -5.99
CA LEU A 325 5.32 -13.49 -5.34
C LEU A 325 4.33 -14.15 -6.30
N ILE A 326 3.93 -13.50 -7.39
CA ILE A 326 2.99 -14.05 -8.38
C ILE A 326 3.67 -14.24 -9.73
N GLU A 327 4.07 -13.16 -10.42
CA GLU A 327 4.48 -13.24 -11.83
C GLU A 327 5.78 -14.01 -12.03
N ARG A 328 6.82 -13.70 -11.25
CA ARG A 328 8.14 -14.37 -11.38
C ARG A 328 8.08 -15.85 -11.00
N ARG A 329 7.31 -16.18 -9.97
CA ARG A 329 7.07 -17.57 -9.55
C ARG A 329 6.26 -18.33 -10.60
N ASN A 330 5.26 -17.70 -11.19
CA ASN A 330 4.49 -18.28 -12.28
C ASN A 330 5.34 -18.53 -13.53
N GLU A 331 6.26 -17.63 -13.87
CA GLU A 331 7.18 -17.83 -15.00
C GLU A 331 8.00 -19.12 -14.84
N ARG A 332 8.49 -19.41 -13.63
CA ARG A 332 9.25 -20.63 -13.35
C ARG A 332 8.44 -21.89 -13.66
N VAL A 333 7.19 -21.94 -13.21
CA VAL A 333 6.27 -23.06 -13.50
C VAL A 333 6.02 -23.19 -15.00
N MET A 334 5.85 -22.07 -15.70
CA MET A 334 5.62 -22.08 -17.15
C MET A 334 6.85 -22.55 -17.93
N ASP A 335 8.07 -22.26 -17.46
CA ASP A 335 9.30 -22.76 -18.06
C ASP A 335 9.51 -24.26 -17.82
N ASP A 336 9.13 -24.77 -16.65
CA ASP A 336 9.10 -26.21 -16.39
C ASP A 336 8.06 -26.92 -17.27
N LEU A 337 6.87 -26.34 -17.39
CA LEU A 337 5.84 -26.84 -18.31
C LEU A 337 6.35 -26.85 -19.76
N ALA A 338 7.01 -25.79 -20.22
CA ALA A 338 7.59 -25.73 -21.57
C ALA A 338 8.60 -26.87 -21.80
N ARG A 339 9.50 -27.11 -20.83
CA ARG A 339 10.46 -28.22 -20.88
C ARG A 339 9.78 -29.59 -20.92
N LEU A 340 8.73 -29.78 -20.14
CA LEU A 340 7.94 -31.03 -20.14
C LEU A 340 7.24 -31.26 -21.49
N LEU A 341 6.68 -30.21 -22.09
CA LEU A 341 6.02 -30.31 -23.39
C LEU A 341 7.01 -30.57 -24.53
N ASP A 342 8.25 -30.06 -24.41
CA ASP A 342 9.33 -30.27 -25.39
C ASP A 342 10.05 -31.62 -25.24
N SER A 343 9.86 -32.35 -24.13
CA SER A 343 10.51 -33.65 -23.88
C SER A 343 10.08 -34.73 -24.89
N GLY A 344 8.90 -34.57 -25.50
CA GLY A 344 8.30 -35.55 -26.40
C GLY A 344 7.68 -36.76 -25.69
N GLU A 345 7.58 -36.72 -24.36
CA GLU A 345 6.92 -37.74 -23.55
C GLU A 345 5.39 -37.70 -23.75
N ALA A 346 4.75 -38.87 -23.71
CA ALA A 346 3.30 -38.99 -23.86
C ALA A 346 2.65 -39.04 -22.47
N PHE A 347 1.87 -38.01 -22.13
CA PHE A 347 1.08 -37.95 -20.90
C PHE A 347 -0.36 -38.40 -21.20
N GLU A 348 -0.67 -39.67 -20.96
CA GLU A 348 -1.99 -40.27 -21.24
C GLU A 348 -3.10 -39.66 -20.36
N ASN A 349 -2.79 -39.33 -19.10
CA ASN A 349 -3.72 -38.75 -18.14
C ASN A 349 -3.51 -37.24 -17.94
N GLY A 350 -2.49 -36.66 -18.57
CA GLY A 350 -2.22 -35.22 -18.57
C GLY A 350 -1.32 -34.75 -17.44
N VAL A 351 -1.17 -33.43 -17.34
CA VAL A 351 -0.32 -32.74 -16.36
C VAL A 351 -1.18 -31.84 -15.48
N ALA A 352 -0.97 -31.88 -14.17
CA ALA A 352 -1.60 -30.97 -13.22
C ALA A 352 -0.62 -29.88 -12.76
N ILE A 353 -1.13 -28.68 -12.49
CA ILE A 353 -0.41 -27.60 -11.80
C ILE A 353 -1.24 -27.23 -10.57
N VAL A 354 -0.63 -27.29 -9.38
CA VAL A 354 -1.25 -26.87 -8.12
C VAL A 354 -0.47 -25.73 -7.51
N TYR A 355 -1.17 -24.64 -7.21
CA TYR A 355 -0.59 -23.39 -6.68
C TYR A 355 -1.63 -22.63 -5.86
N GLY A 356 -1.19 -21.66 -5.05
CA GLY A 356 -2.07 -20.73 -4.38
C GLY A 356 -3.08 -20.07 -5.34
N ALA A 357 -4.36 -19.98 -4.94
CA ALA A 357 -5.43 -19.51 -5.82
C ALA A 357 -5.18 -18.11 -6.44
N GLY A 358 -4.44 -17.23 -5.76
CA GLY A 358 -4.05 -15.92 -6.28
C GLY A 358 -3.13 -15.96 -7.51
N HIS A 359 -2.45 -17.07 -7.78
CA HIS A 359 -1.58 -17.23 -8.95
C HIS A 359 -2.33 -17.57 -10.23
N MET A 360 -3.55 -18.08 -10.10
CA MET A 360 -4.19 -18.85 -11.16
C MET A 360 -4.66 -17.99 -12.35
N ARG A 361 -5.02 -16.71 -12.11
CA ARG A 361 -5.43 -15.78 -13.17
C ARG A 361 -4.30 -15.50 -14.15
N ASP A 362 -3.11 -15.18 -13.65
CA ASP A 362 -1.91 -14.98 -14.48
C ASP A 362 -1.46 -16.30 -15.14
N MET A 363 -1.50 -17.43 -14.43
CA MET A 363 -1.20 -18.74 -15.02
C MET A 363 -2.14 -19.09 -16.19
N GLU A 364 -3.45 -18.83 -16.04
CA GLU A 364 -4.44 -19.03 -17.10
C GLU A 364 -4.11 -18.18 -18.33
N ALA A 365 -3.82 -16.89 -18.16
CA ALA A 365 -3.42 -16.01 -19.24
C ALA A 365 -2.19 -16.55 -19.99
N ARG A 366 -1.16 -17.00 -19.26
CA ARG A 366 0.05 -17.58 -19.85
C ARG A 366 -0.22 -18.90 -20.59
N LEU A 367 -1.08 -19.78 -20.07
CA LEU A 367 -1.46 -21.01 -20.76
C LEU A 367 -2.12 -20.73 -22.12
N ARG A 368 -2.98 -19.71 -22.17
CA ARG A 368 -3.68 -19.31 -23.39
C ARG A 368 -2.73 -18.62 -24.37
N ASP A 369 -2.01 -17.60 -23.92
CA ASP A 369 -1.23 -16.73 -24.78
C ASP A 369 0.09 -17.35 -25.24
N ARG A 370 0.82 -18.05 -24.34
CA ARG A 370 2.13 -18.66 -24.65
C ARG A 370 2.00 -20.06 -25.25
N PHE A 371 1.03 -20.84 -24.80
CA PHE A 371 0.95 -22.28 -25.13
C PHE A 371 -0.27 -22.68 -25.98
N GLY A 372 -1.22 -21.76 -26.23
CA GLY A 372 -2.38 -21.97 -27.10
C GLY A 372 -3.40 -22.96 -26.52
N TYR A 373 -3.48 -23.06 -25.20
CA TYR A 373 -4.48 -23.89 -24.51
C TYR A 373 -5.80 -23.14 -24.36
N GLU A 374 -6.92 -23.87 -24.47
CA GLU A 374 -8.26 -23.31 -24.25
C GLU A 374 -8.99 -24.06 -23.13
N PRO A 375 -9.84 -23.38 -22.34
CA PRO A 375 -10.58 -24.00 -21.26
C PRO A 375 -11.61 -25.02 -21.80
N ALA A 376 -11.62 -26.20 -21.21
CA ALA A 376 -12.46 -27.33 -21.63
C ALA A 376 -13.46 -27.79 -20.55
N ASP A 377 -13.07 -27.74 -19.28
CA ASP A 377 -13.92 -28.09 -18.13
C ASP A 377 -13.51 -27.28 -16.89
N GLN A 378 -14.41 -27.13 -15.93
CA GLN A 378 -14.14 -26.39 -14.69
C GLN A 378 -15.00 -26.87 -13.52
N GLY A 379 -14.55 -26.59 -12.29
CA GLY A 379 -15.32 -26.84 -11.10
C GLY A 379 -14.72 -26.19 -9.86
N TRP A 380 -15.33 -26.44 -8.70
CA TRP A 380 -14.87 -25.90 -7.42
C TRP A 380 -14.82 -26.98 -6.36
N LEU A 381 -13.74 -27.00 -5.61
CA LEU A 381 -13.54 -27.80 -4.40
C LEU A 381 -13.93 -26.95 -3.18
N THR A 382 -14.61 -27.54 -2.20
CA THR A 382 -15.00 -26.79 -0.99
C THR A 382 -13.83 -26.77 -0.02
N ALA A 383 -13.20 -25.61 0.16
CA ALA A 383 -12.09 -25.40 1.09
C ALA A 383 -12.57 -25.27 2.53
N MET A 384 -13.63 -24.50 2.77
CA MET A 384 -14.17 -24.28 4.11
C MET A 384 -15.70 -24.35 4.11
N ARG A 385 -16.25 -24.84 5.21
CA ARG A 385 -17.71 -24.88 5.42
C ARG A 385 -18.10 -24.45 6.84
N VAL A 386 -19.13 -23.61 6.93
CA VAL A 386 -19.75 -23.20 8.20
C VAL A 386 -21.26 -23.38 8.12
N ASP A 387 -21.87 -23.97 9.15
CA ASP A 387 -23.34 -24.11 9.28
C ASP A 387 -23.87 -22.99 10.18
N LEU A 388 -24.36 -21.91 9.58
CA LEU A 388 -24.70 -20.68 10.30
C LEU A 388 -25.81 -20.89 11.33
N ASN A 389 -26.72 -21.84 11.10
CA ASN A 389 -27.79 -22.15 12.05
C ASN A 389 -27.26 -22.89 13.27
N ARG A 390 -26.35 -23.84 13.06
CA ARG A 390 -25.73 -24.60 14.15
C ARG A 390 -24.89 -23.69 15.04
N GLU A 391 -24.20 -22.73 14.43
CA GLU A 391 -23.31 -21.80 15.12
C GLU A 391 -24.01 -20.55 15.67
N GLY A 392 -25.35 -20.49 15.61
CA GLY A 392 -26.13 -19.39 16.22
C GLY A 392 -26.08 -18.06 15.46
N ILE A 393 -25.50 -18.00 14.26
CA ILE A 393 -25.32 -16.75 13.52
C ILE A 393 -26.61 -16.37 12.79
N SER A 394 -27.19 -15.22 13.17
CA SER A 394 -28.45 -14.76 12.59
C SER A 394 -28.28 -14.21 11.16
N GLN A 395 -29.36 -14.11 10.39
CA GLN A 395 -29.27 -13.54 9.03
C GLN A 395 -28.94 -12.05 9.06
N THR A 396 -29.44 -11.35 10.07
CA THR A 396 -29.16 -9.92 10.30
C THR A 396 -27.68 -9.72 10.59
N GLU A 397 -27.10 -10.54 11.46
CA GLU A 397 -25.67 -10.54 11.80
C GLU A 397 -24.81 -10.83 10.56
N MET A 398 -25.16 -11.84 9.76
CA MET A 398 -24.47 -12.13 8.49
C MET A 398 -24.51 -10.96 7.49
N ASN A 399 -25.68 -10.36 7.30
CA ASN A 399 -25.82 -9.23 6.37
C ASN A 399 -25.00 -8.04 6.84
N PHE A 400 -24.94 -7.82 8.16
CA PHE A 400 -24.15 -6.76 8.76
C PHE A 400 -22.64 -7.00 8.61
N MET A 401 -22.16 -8.22 8.88
CA MET A 401 -20.75 -8.60 8.64
C MET A 401 -20.34 -8.43 7.17
N ARG A 402 -21.19 -8.83 6.22
CA ARG A 402 -20.91 -8.59 4.80
C ARG A 402 -20.84 -7.11 4.46
N MET A 403 -21.79 -6.32 4.95
CA MET A 403 -21.80 -4.88 4.72
C MET A 403 -20.54 -4.21 5.29
N SER A 404 -20.12 -4.60 6.50
CA SER A 404 -18.93 -4.02 7.13
C SER A 404 -17.65 -4.40 6.40
N ILE A 405 -17.47 -5.67 6.03
CA ILE A 405 -16.33 -6.12 5.24
C ILE A 405 -16.27 -5.37 3.91
N GLN A 406 -17.39 -5.29 3.19
CA GLN A 406 -17.46 -4.57 1.91
C GLN A 406 -17.15 -3.08 2.06
N GLN A 407 -17.61 -2.44 3.13
CA GLN A 407 -17.29 -1.04 3.40
C GLN A 407 -15.81 -0.83 3.75
N GLN A 408 -15.23 -1.73 4.57
CA GLN A 408 -13.79 -1.71 4.88
C GLN A 408 -12.95 -1.93 3.62
N LEU A 409 -13.33 -2.89 2.78
CA LEU A 409 -12.67 -3.13 1.50
C LEU A 409 -12.78 -1.92 0.59
N ALA A 410 -13.97 -1.32 0.44
CA ALA A 410 -14.15 -0.12 -0.38
C ALA A 410 -13.31 1.07 0.12
N MET A 411 -13.27 1.30 1.44
CA MET A 411 -12.40 2.31 2.03
C MET A 411 -10.92 1.99 1.85
N MET A 412 -10.53 0.72 1.97
CA MET A 412 -9.17 0.26 1.70
C MET A 412 -8.83 0.49 0.23
N ARG A 413 -9.73 0.21 -0.72
CA ARG A 413 -9.54 0.52 -2.14
C ARG A 413 -9.36 2.01 -2.39
N GLU A 414 -10.22 2.84 -1.80
CA GLU A 414 -10.06 4.30 -1.89
C GLU A 414 -8.73 4.73 -1.26
N ALA A 415 -8.31 4.10 -0.16
CA ALA A 415 -7.03 4.32 0.46
C ALA A 415 -5.87 3.98 -0.47
N LEU A 416 -5.85 2.77 -1.03
CA LEU A 416 -4.87 2.27 -1.99
C LEU A 416 -4.83 3.12 -3.27
N ARG A 417 -6.00 3.53 -3.79
CA ARG A 417 -6.11 4.44 -4.94
C ARG A 417 -5.53 5.82 -4.64
N ALA A 418 -5.77 6.37 -3.45
CA ALA A 418 -5.17 7.64 -3.05
C ALA A 418 -3.65 7.52 -2.81
N MET A 419 -3.20 6.34 -2.33
CA MET A 419 -1.79 6.06 -2.14
C MET A 419 -0.97 6.03 -3.46
N LYS A 420 -1.62 6.00 -4.64
CA LYS A 420 -0.95 6.21 -5.94
C LYS A 420 -0.25 7.58 -6.04
N TRP A 421 -0.56 8.53 -5.16
CA TRP A 421 0.03 9.88 -5.18
C TRP A 421 0.72 10.17 -3.85
N ARG A 422 2.05 10.27 -3.83
CA ARG A 422 2.83 10.53 -2.60
C ARG A 422 3.55 11.86 -2.67
N VAL A 423 3.49 12.67 -1.62
CA VAL A 423 4.35 13.87 -1.49
C VAL A 423 5.60 13.50 -0.69
N GLU A 424 6.74 13.42 -1.36
CA GLU A 424 8.05 13.22 -0.74
C GLU A 424 8.67 14.57 -0.36
N ARG A 425 9.11 14.67 0.90
CA ARG A 425 9.92 15.78 1.39
C ARG A 425 11.39 15.35 1.41
N SER A 426 12.25 16.04 0.66
CA SER A 426 13.69 15.75 0.64
C SER A 426 14.54 17.00 0.94
N MET A 427 15.65 16.79 1.63
CA MET A 427 16.65 17.83 1.91
C MET A 427 17.85 17.63 0.99
N ARG A 428 18.16 18.61 0.14
CA ARG A 428 19.30 18.52 -0.79
C ARG A 428 20.18 19.76 -0.72
N SER A 429 21.48 19.54 -0.76
CA SER A 429 22.49 20.57 -0.98
C SER A 429 22.66 20.81 -2.49
N LEU A 430 22.63 22.08 -2.93
CA LEU A 430 22.72 22.45 -4.35
C LEU A 430 24.15 22.43 -4.89
N ASP A 431 25.15 22.52 -4.01
CA ASP A 431 26.56 22.69 -4.34
C ASP A 431 27.49 21.68 -3.62
N GLY A 432 26.92 20.74 -2.86
CA GLY A 432 27.68 19.81 -2.01
C GLY A 432 28.22 20.47 -0.73
N GLY A 433 27.81 21.71 -0.43
CA GLY A 433 28.07 22.40 0.83
C GLY A 433 27.11 21.99 1.96
N GLU A 434 27.29 22.58 3.14
CA GLU A 434 26.53 22.26 4.37
C GLU A 434 25.09 22.80 4.37
N THR A 435 24.71 23.69 3.44
CA THR A 435 23.36 24.28 3.43
C THR A 435 22.37 23.36 2.72
N LEU A 436 21.42 22.83 3.49
CA LEU A 436 20.34 21.99 2.98
C LEU A 436 19.12 22.83 2.61
N HIS A 437 18.57 22.57 1.42
CA HIS A 437 17.32 23.14 0.96
C HIS A 437 16.23 22.06 0.93
N GLU A 438 15.03 22.46 1.27
CA GLU A 438 13.85 21.61 1.28
C GLU A 438 13.19 21.57 -0.10
N TYR A 439 12.87 20.37 -0.56
CA TYR A 439 12.16 20.10 -1.81
C TYR A 439 10.95 19.20 -1.57
N HIS A 440 9.88 19.47 -2.31
CA HIS A 440 8.67 18.65 -2.32
C HIS A 440 8.50 18.05 -3.71
N THR A 441 8.42 16.72 -3.77
CA THR A 441 8.18 15.96 -5.00
C THR A 441 6.87 15.19 -4.86
N ILE A 442 6.00 15.28 -5.85
CA ILE A 442 4.83 14.43 -6.00
C ILE A 442 5.28 13.22 -6.82
N GLU A 443 5.30 12.06 -6.18
CA GLU A 443 5.41 10.78 -6.85
C GLU A 443 4.05 10.38 -7.38
N ALA A 444 4.03 10.01 -8.67
CA ALA A 444 2.84 9.59 -9.39
C ALA A 444 3.22 8.50 -10.40
N PRO A 445 2.27 7.63 -10.81
CA PRO A 445 2.48 6.74 -11.93
C PRO A 445 2.71 7.51 -13.22
N ASP A 446 3.29 6.85 -14.23
CA ASP A 446 3.36 7.42 -15.56
C ASP A 446 1.94 7.62 -16.14
N PHE A 447 1.81 8.59 -17.03
CA PHE A 447 0.57 8.86 -17.75
C PHE A 447 0.71 8.42 -19.20
N VAL A 448 -0.36 7.91 -19.78
CA VAL A 448 -0.47 7.77 -21.23
C VAL A 448 -1.48 8.76 -21.78
N SER A 449 -1.26 9.21 -23.02
CA SER A 449 -2.29 9.89 -23.78
C SER A 449 -2.24 9.44 -25.23
N VAL A 450 -3.39 9.13 -25.79
CA VAL A 450 -3.53 8.63 -27.15
C VAL A 450 -4.24 9.66 -28.01
N ALA A 451 -3.69 9.94 -29.19
CA ALA A 451 -4.28 10.81 -30.21
C ALA A 451 -4.92 9.98 -31.33
N PRO A 452 -6.19 9.60 -31.19
CA PRO A 452 -6.86 8.75 -32.18
C PRO A 452 -7.36 9.58 -33.37
N VAL A 453 -6.81 9.31 -34.56
CA VAL A 453 -7.19 9.96 -35.82
C VAL A 453 -8.07 9.03 -36.64
N SER A 454 -9.32 9.44 -36.82
CA SER A 454 -10.28 8.76 -37.70
C SER A 454 -9.99 9.03 -39.18
N GLY A 455 -10.33 8.07 -40.05
CA GLY A 455 -10.06 8.14 -41.49
C GLY A 455 -10.75 9.30 -42.23
N ASP A 456 -11.73 9.96 -41.61
CA ASP A 456 -12.40 11.15 -42.16
C ASP A 456 -11.73 12.49 -41.75
N GLY A 457 -10.57 12.43 -41.09
CA GLY A 457 -9.77 13.60 -40.73
C GLY A 457 -10.18 14.27 -39.42
N HIS A 458 -10.92 13.58 -38.56
CA HIS A 458 -11.20 14.03 -37.18
C HIS A 458 -10.34 13.27 -36.17
N VAL A 459 -10.11 13.93 -35.05
CA VAL A 459 -9.51 13.39 -33.84
C VAL A 459 -10.62 13.17 -32.82
N LEU A 460 -10.58 12.05 -32.10
CA LEU A 460 -11.44 11.88 -30.93
C LEU A 460 -10.73 12.47 -29.71
N MET A 461 -11.45 13.31 -28.99
CA MET A 461 -11.04 13.93 -27.74
C MET A 461 -12.13 13.68 -26.70
N VAL A 462 -11.80 13.82 -25.43
CA VAL A 462 -12.72 13.65 -24.31
C VAL A 462 -12.92 14.99 -23.61
N ARG A 463 -14.15 15.21 -23.14
CA ARG A 463 -14.48 16.31 -22.23
C ARG A 463 -14.75 15.71 -20.86
N GLN A 464 -13.92 16.08 -19.90
CA GLN A 464 -13.95 15.54 -18.53
C GLN A 464 -13.86 16.69 -17.53
N PHE A 465 -14.58 16.58 -16.42
CA PHE A 465 -14.46 17.51 -15.31
C PHE A 465 -13.11 17.32 -14.60
N ARG A 466 -12.31 18.38 -14.50
CA ARG A 466 -11.04 18.37 -13.78
C ARG A 466 -11.17 19.17 -12.48
N HIS A 467 -11.11 18.48 -11.35
CA HIS A 467 -11.33 19.06 -10.03
C HIS A 467 -10.40 20.24 -9.72
N GLY A 468 -9.10 20.13 -10.01
CA GLY A 468 -8.11 21.18 -9.72
C GLY A 468 -8.35 22.52 -10.44
N ILE A 469 -9.20 22.56 -11.46
CA ILE A 469 -9.66 23.81 -12.12
C ILE A 469 -11.17 24.02 -12.03
N GLU A 470 -11.88 23.11 -11.35
CA GLU A 470 -13.33 23.06 -11.17
C GLU A 470 -14.15 23.24 -12.47
N ARG A 471 -13.64 22.70 -13.58
CA ARG A 471 -14.23 22.89 -14.92
C ARG A 471 -13.97 21.71 -15.83
N ASP A 472 -14.82 21.58 -16.85
CA ASP A 472 -14.60 20.67 -17.97
C ASP A 472 -13.37 21.08 -18.78
N ALA A 473 -12.41 20.17 -18.90
CA ALA A 473 -11.27 20.28 -19.81
C ALA A 473 -11.54 19.48 -21.09
N LEU A 474 -10.96 19.91 -22.20
CA LEU A 474 -10.96 19.16 -23.47
C LEU A 474 -9.56 18.55 -23.66
N GLU A 475 -9.51 17.23 -23.69
CA GLU A 475 -8.27 16.45 -23.56
C GLU A 475 -8.24 15.31 -24.59
N PHE A 476 -7.05 14.85 -24.94
CA PHE A 476 -6.90 13.56 -25.62
C PHE A 476 -7.18 12.43 -24.62
N PRO A 477 -7.78 11.30 -25.07
CA PRO A 477 -8.00 10.15 -24.21
C PRO A 477 -6.71 9.67 -23.54
N GLY A 478 -6.82 9.12 -22.34
CA GLY A 478 -5.68 8.54 -21.64
C GLY A 478 -5.76 8.62 -20.12
N GLY A 479 -5.08 7.69 -19.47
CA GLY A 479 -5.10 7.51 -18.03
C GLY A 479 -3.74 7.23 -17.43
N LEU A 480 -3.78 6.71 -16.20
CA LEU A 480 -2.61 6.29 -15.45
C LEU A 480 -2.13 4.94 -15.98
N VAL A 481 -0.82 4.76 -16.06
CA VAL A 481 -0.21 3.46 -16.31
C VAL A 481 -0.23 2.69 -15.01
N ASP A 482 -0.85 1.53 -15.01
CA ASP A 482 -0.81 0.67 -13.83
C ASP A 482 0.60 0.08 -13.64
N PRO A 483 1.02 -0.21 -12.39
CA PRO A 483 2.34 -0.77 -12.14
C PRO A 483 2.62 -2.02 -12.97
N GLY A 484 3.72 -2.04 -13.72
CA GLY A 484 4.11 -3.16 -14.60
C GLY A 484 3.42 -3.21 -15.96
N GLU A 485 2.40 -2.40 -16.21
CA GLU A 485 1.69 -2.34 -17.50
C GLU A 485 2.58 -1.70 -18.58
N ASP A 486 2.67 -2.33 -19.76
CA ASP A 486 3.33 -1.72 -20.91
C ASP A 486 2.55 -0.47 -21.37
N HIS A 487 3.25 0.66 -21.55
CA HIS A 487 2.62 1.93 -21.90
C HIS A 487 1.80 1.89 -23.19
N ALA A 488 2.15 1.04 -24.17
CA ALA A 488 1.36 0.89 -25.40
C ALA A 488 0.09 0.07 -25.17
N VAL A 489 0.15 -0.94 -24.28
CA VAL A 489 -1.03 -1.70 -23.82
C VAL A 489 -1.99 -0.77 -23.08
N CYS A 490 -1.48 0.00 -22.13
CA CYS A 490 -2.24 1.03 -21.41
C CYS A 490 -2.90 2.02 -22.38
N ALA A 491 -2.16 2.57 -23.34
CA ALA A 491 -2.71 3.50 -24.34
C ALA A 491 -3.81 2.88 -25.23
N ALA A 492 -3.73 1.58 -25.53
CA ALA A 492 -4.74 0.86 -26.29
C ALA A 492 -5.99 0.55 -25.44
N ARG A 493 -5.80 0.23 -24.15
CA ARG A 493 -6.87 0.02 -23.16
C ARG A 493 -7.68 1.31 -22.98
N GLU A 494 -7.01 2.42 -22.64
CA GLU A 494 -7.63 3.74 -22.46
C GLU A 494 -8.37 4.23 -23.72
N LEU A 495 -7.82 3.95 -24.92
CA LEU A 495 -8.52 4.24 -26.17
C LEU A 495 -9.86 3.50 -26.26
N ARG A 496 -9.90 2.25 -25.83
CA ARG A 496 -11.08 1.40 -25.88
C ARG A 496 -12.09 1.79 -24.81
N GLU A 497 -11.65 1.97 -23.57
CA GLU A 497 -12.49 2.30 -22.41
C GLU A 497 -13.15 3.68 -22.60
N GLU A 498 -12.37 4.74 -22.81
CA GLU A 498 -12.95 6.09 -22.86
C GLU A 498 -13.71 6.40 -24.16
N THR A 499 -13.41 5.68 -25.26
CA THR A 499 -13.96 6.03 -26.58
C THR A 499 -14.73 4.92 -27.29
N GLY A 500 -14.59 3.65 -26.89
CA GLY A 500 -15.16 2.49 -27.58
C GLY A 500 -14.47 2.16 -28.92
N HIS A 501 -13.25 2.65 -29.15
CA HIS A 501 -12.50 2.45 -30.40
C HIS A 501 -11.23 1.63 -30.18
N GLU A 502 -10.76 0.99 -31.25
CA GLU A 502 -9.47 0.31 -31.29
C GLU A 502 -8.68 0.78 -32.51
N GLY A 503 -7.36 0.70 -32.41
CA GLY A 503 -6.43 0.97 -33.51
C GLY A 503 -4.99 0.65 -33.11
N GLU A 504 -4.11 0.56 -34.09
CA GLU A 504 -2.68 0.41 -33.84
C GLU A 504 -2.14 1.71 -33.24
N VAL A 505 -1.49 1.63 -32.09
CA VAL A 505 -0.91 2.78 -31.37
C VAL A 505 0.59 2.88 -31.68
N GLU A 506 1.05 4.08 -32.02
CA GLU A 506 2.45 4.41 -32.28
C GLU A 506 2.90 5.46 -31.27
N LEU A 507 4.04 5.25 -30.61
CA LEU A 507 4.65 6.25 -29.73
C LEU A 507 5.14 7.46 -30.54
N ILE A 508 4.61 8.65 -30.25
CA ILE A 508 4.95 9.90 -30.95
C ILE A 508 5.72 10.90 -30.09
N GLY A 509 5.81 10.68 -28.78
CA GLY A 509 6.65 11.47 -27.88
C GLY A 509 6.58 11.07 -26.41
N GLU A 510 7.53 11.60 -25.65
CA GLU A 510 7.66 11.44 -24.20
C GLU A 510 7.88 12.83 -23.61
N LEU A 511 7.16 13.16 -22.54
CA LEU A 511 7.16 14.49 -21.91
C LEU A 511 7.28 14.37 -20.39
N TRP A 512 7.83 15.39 -19.74
CA TRP A 512 7.76 15.57 -18.29
C TRP A 512 6.60 16.50 -17.96
N PRO A 513 5.52 16.03 -17.30
CA PRO A 513 4.34 16.83 -16.98
C PRO A 513 4.67 18.12 -16.23
N ASN A 514 5.44 18.00 -15.16
CA ASN A 514 5.89 19.12 -14.34
C ASN A 514 7.19 18.76 -13.57
N PRO A 515 8.36 18.87 -14.21
CA PRO A 515 9.63 18.41 -13.63
C PRO A 515 10.07 19.20 -12.38
N ALA A 516 9.38 20.28 -12.00
CA ALA A 516 9.66 21.00 -10.77
C ALA A 516 9.12 20.31 -9.51
N MET A 517 8.10 19.47 -9.66
CA MET A 517 7.40 18.85 -8.53
C MET A 517 6.85 17.45 -8.84
N MET A 518 7.08 16.90 -10.03
CA MET A 518 6.64 15.55 -10.40
C MET A 518 7.82 14.78 -11.01
N ASN A 519 7.96 13.51 -10.63
CA ASN A 519 9.02 12.62 -11.09
C ASN A 519 8.57 11.59 -12.14
N ASN A 520 7.32 11.70 -12.63
CA ASN A 520 6.72 10.80 -13.60
C ASN A 520 6.77 11.33 -15.03
N ARG A 521 6.48 10.47 -16.01
CA ARG A 521 6.48 10.78 -17.44
C ARG A 521 5.09 10.70 -18.05
N LEU A 522 4.88 11.49 -19.11
CA LEU A 522 3.72 11.40 -19.99
C LEU A 522 4.15 10.80 -21.33
N TRP A 523 3.61 9.64 -21.65
CA TRP A 523 3.83 8.91 -22.89
C TRP A 523 2.71 9.21 -23.88
N VAL A 524 3.09 9.72 -25.06
CA VAL A 524 2.12 10.21 -26.04
C VAL A 524 2.09 9.28 -27.24
N TYR A 525 0.96 8.62 -27.43
CA TYR A 525 0.68 7.73 -28.55
C TYR A 525 -0.22 8.41 -29.59
N ALA A 526 -0.20 7.92 -30.82
CA ALA A 526 -1.17 8.26 -31.84
C ALA A 526 -1.64 7.01 -32.56
N SER A 527 -2.89 7.01 -33.02
CA SER A 527 -3.46 5.91 -33.79
C SER A 527 -4.10 6.42 -35.07
N ARG A 528 -3.89 5.72 -36.19
CA ARG A 528 -4.54 6.00 -37.47
C ARG A 528 -5.65 5.00 -37.73
N ASP A 529 -6.66 5.45 -38.46
CA ASP A 529 -7.72 4.59 -39.00
C ASP A 529 -8.44 3.78 -37.91
N ILE A 530 -8.65 4.43 -36.76
CA ILE A 530 -9.37 3.86 -35.61
C ILE A 530 -10.74 3.33 -36.04
N ARG A 531 -11.13 2.19 -35.47
CA ARG A 531 -12.43 1.54 -35.71
C ARG A 531 -13.22 1.50 -34.41
N ARG A 532 -14.52 1.77 -34.50
CA ARG A 532 -15.42 1.59 -33.36
C ARG A 532 -15.67 0.10 -33.14
N VAL A 533 -15.48 -0.39 -31.93
CA VAL A 533 -15.69 -1.80 -31.56
C VAL A 533 -16.78 -1.99 -30.51
N GLY A 534 -17.11 -0.94 -29.75
CA GLY A 534 -18.12 -0.98 -28.69
C GLY A 534 -18.62 0.39 -28.28
N GLU A 535 -19.39 0.43 -27.19
CA GLU A 535 -19.64 1.64 -26.43
C GLU A 535 -18.45 1.90 -25.48
N PRO A 536 -18.21 3.15 -25.05
CA PRO A 536 -17.26 3.43 -23.99
C PRO A 536 -17.62 2.66 -22.71
N ASP A 537 -16.59 2.18 -22.01
CA ASP A 537 -16.66 1.48 -20.73
C ASP A 537 -15.95 2.35 -19.71
N LEU A 538 -16.72 3.18 -19.00
CA LEU A 538 -16.19 4.23 -18.11
C LEU A 538 -16.24 3.77 -16.67
N GLU A 539 -15.24 4.15 -15.87
CA GLU A 539 -15.27 3.87 -14.44
C GLU A 539 -16.37 4.67 -13.72
N SER A 540 -16.83 4.20 -12.56
CA SER A 540 -17.88 4.86 -11.77
C SER A 540 -17.56 6.30 -11.34
N THR A 541 -16.27 6.68 -11.36
CA THR A 541 -15.77 8.02 -11.02
C THR A 541 -15.63 8.95 -12.22
N GLU A 542 -15.93 8.49 -13.44
CA GLU A 542 -15.67 9.22 -14.68
C GLU A 542 -16.96 9.74 -15.33
N ASP A 543 -17.12 11.06 -15.40
CA ASP A 543 -18.10 11.72 -16.27
C ASP A 543 -17.39 12.25 -17.53
N ILE A 544 -17.19 11.33 -18.49
CA ILE A 544 -16.48 11.61 -19.75
C ILE A 544 -17.46 11.71 -20.91
N ARG A 545 -17.28 12.75 -21.73
CA ARG A 545 -18.04 12.93 -22.99
C ARG A 545 -17.12 12.94 -24.19
N LEU A 546 -17.36 12.02 -25.12
CA LEU A 546 -16.61 11.95 -26.37
C LEU A 546 -16.92 13.14 -27.29
N VAL A 547 -15.88 13.81 -27.79
CA VAL A 547 -15.94 14.97 -28.67
C VAL A 547 -15.12 14.70 -29.93
N ARG A 548 -15.75 14.82 -31.10
CA ARG A 548 -15.05 14.74 -32.39
C ARG A 548 -14.56 16.13 -32.80
N VAL A 549 -13.24 16.28 -32.98
CA VAL A 549 -12.60 17.55 -33.33
C VAL A 549 -11.94 17.44 -34.71
N PRO A 550 -12.19 18.35 -35.66
CA PRO A 550 -11.46 18.33 -36.93
C PRO A 550 -9.96 18.51 -36.69
N LEU A 551 -9.13 17.64 -37.25
CA LEU A 551 -7.67 17.66 -37.02
C LEU A 551 -7.05 19.02 -37.37
N ARG A 552 -7.56 19.70 -38.40
CA ARG A 552 -7.12 21.03 -38.85
C ARG A 552 -7.37 22.14 -37.82
N ASP A 553 -8.30 21.94 -36.89
CA ASP A 553 -8.69 22.93 -35.90
C ASP A 553 -7.83 22.87 -34.64
N LEU A 554 -7.10 21.77 -34.40
CA LEU A 554 -6.30 21.60 -33.17
C LEU A 554 -5.33 22.76 -32.92
N SER A 555 -4.58 23.20 -33.93
CA SER A 555 -3.64 24.34 -33.77
C SER A 555 -4.35 25.63 -33.40
N ARG A 556 -5.54 25.86 -33.96
CA ARG A 556 -6.35 27.05 -33.65
C ARG A 556 -6.89 26.95 -32.23
N MET A 557 -7.43 25.79 -31.87
CA MET A 557 -8.01 25.51 -30.55
C MET A 557 -6.98 25.59 -29.41
N ALA A 558 -5.73 25.19 -29.65
CA ALA A 558 -4.64 25.40 -28.71
C ALA A 558 -4.28 26.89 -28.56
N ARG A 559 -4.37 27.69 -29.63
CA ARG A 559 -4.03 29.13 -29.61
C ARG A 559 -5.13 30.01 -29.02
N ASP A 560 -6.39 29.69 -29.31
CA ASP A 560 -7.54 30.46 -28.82
C ASP A 560 -7.98 30.06 -27.39
N GLY A 561 -7.31 29.07 -26.81
CA GLY A 561 -7.56 28.60 -25.45
C GLY A 561 -8.80 27.72 -25.33
N SER A 562 -9.27 27.11 -26.42
CA SER A 562 -10.25 26.01 -26.36
C SER A 562 -9.63 24.72 -25.80
N ILE A 563 -8.31 24.53 -26.00
CA ILE A 563 -7.47 23.51 -25.34
C ILE A 563 -6.46 24.28 -24.49
N ARG A 564 -6.55 24.16 -23.16
CA ARG A 564 -5.76 24.96 -22.20
C ARG A 564 -4.72 24.18 -21.40
N GLY A 565 -4.91 22.86 -21.25
CA GLY A 565 -3.96 22.03 -20.51
C GLY A 565 -2.59 22.07 -21.18
N ALA A 566 -1.53 22.41 -20.43
CA ALA A 566 -0.19 22.56 -20.98
C ALA A 566 0.30 21.29 -21.68
N MET A 567 0.06 20.12 -21.05
CA MET A 567 0.33 18.80 -21.64
C MET A 567 -0.47 18.59 -22.93
N GLN A 568 -1.76 18.89 -22.92
CA GLN A 568 -2.65 18.74 -24.08
C GLN A 568 -2.20 19.64 -25.26
N VAL A 569 -1.75 20.86 -24.98
CA VAL A 569 -1.17 21.76 -26.00
C VAL A 569 0.13 21.19 -26.56
N ALA A 570 0.98 20.58 -25.73
CA ALA A 570 2.19 19.90 -26.20
C ALA A 570 1.85 18.70 -27.10
N ILE A 571 0.89 17.87 -26.69
CA ILE A 571 0.38 16.73 -27.46
C ILE A 571 -0.14 17.20 -28.83
N VAL A 572 -0.92 18.28 -28.90
CA VAL A 572 -1.38 18.86 -30.18
C VAL A 572 -0.21 19.09 -31.14
N HIS A 573 0.91 19.64 -30.66
CA HIS A 573 2.08 19.89 -31.51
C HIS A 573 2.80 18.61 -31.94
N LEU A 574 2.89 17.61 -31.07
CA LEU A 574 3.41 16.28 -31.41
C LEU A 574 2.56 15.61 -32.51
N VAL A 575 1.23 15.64 -32.36
CA VAL A 575 0.27 15.09 -33.33
C VAL A 575 0.39 15.78 -34.69
N ILE A 576 0.47 17.12 -34.72
CA ILE A 576 0.66 17.88 -35.98
C ILE A 576 2.01 17.53 -36.62
N GLY A 577 3.07 17.41 -35.83
CA GLY A 577 4.40 17.03 -36.29
C GLY A 577 4.42 15.63 -36.89
N TRP A 578 3.79 14.67 -36.22
CA TRP A 578 3.63 13.29 -36.68
C TRP A 578 2.83 13.21 -37.99
N MET A 579 1.73 13.95 -38.12
CA MET A 579 0.97 14.08 -39.38
C MET A 579 1.81 14.71 -40.51
N GLY A 580 2.75 15.59 -40.17
CA GLY A 580 3.66 16.25 -41.13
C GLY A 580 4.78 15.34 -41.67
N ARG A 581 5.01 14.17 -41.07
CA ARG A 581 6.01 13.17 -41.52
C ARG A 581 5.51 12.29 -42.67
N SER A 582 4.22 12.34 -43.03
CA SER A 582 3.67 11.82 -44.29
C SER A 582 4.24 12.61 -45.50
N PRO A 583 4.35 12.05 -46.72
CA PRO A 583 5.19 12.58 -47.80
C PRO A 583 4.69 13.88 -48.45
N MET A 584 4.67 15.00 -47.71
CA MET A 584 4.44 16.36 -48.20
C MET A 584 5.73 17.07 -48.65
N ARG A 585 6.78 16.31 -48.99
CA ARG A 585 8.05 16.87 -49.50
C ARG A 585 7.93 17.54 -50.88
N ARG A 586 6.78 17.42 -51.56
CA ARG A 586 6.55 17.98 -52.90
C ARG A 586 6.07 19.45 -52.94
N TYR A 587 5.47 19.98 -51.87
CA TYR A 587 4.91 21.36 -51.89
C TYR A 587 5.85 22.44 -51.33
N ARG A 588 6.80 22.08 -50.46
CA ARG A 588 7.76 23.05 -49.87
C ARG A 588 8.81 23.54 -50.88
N LEU A 589 9.22 22.71 -51.85
CA LEU A 589 10.17 23.13 -52.89
C LEU A 589 9.55 24.19 -53.83
N PHE A 590 8.25 24.08 -54.13
CA PHE A 590 7.53 25.04 -54.96
C PHE A 590 7.35 26.40 -54.25
N SER A 591 7.12 26.34 -52.93
CA SER A 591 6.96 27.53 -52.08
C SER A 591 8.30 28.26 -51.88
N LEU A 592 9.41 27.52 -51.74
CA LEU A 592 10.74 28.09 -51.61
C LEU A 592 11.22 28.75 -52.91
N ILE A 593 10.92 28.15 -54.08
CA ILE A 593 11.23 28.73 -55.40
C ILE A 593 10.38 30.00 -55.64
N ALA A 594 9.10 29.98 -55.25
CA ALA A 594 8.23 31.16 -55.35
C ALA A 594 8.66 32.29 -54.40
N ALA A 595 9.09 31.97 -53.18
CA ALA A 595 9.61 32.94 -52.21
C ALA A 595 10.95 33.53 -52.64
N LEU A 596 11.87 32.72 -53.21
CA LEU A 596 13.14 33.20 -53.75
C LEU A 596 12.94 34.08 -55.01
N ALA A 597 11.94 33.78 -55.84
CA ALA A 597 11.57 34.63 -56.98
C ALA A 597 10.95 35.98 -56.53
N LEU A 598 10.19 36.00 -55.43
CA LEU A 598 9.64 37.22 -54.83
C LEU A 598 10.72 38.06 -54.12
N LEU A 599 11.67 37.43 -53.44
CA LEU A 599 12.81 38.10 -52.80
C LEU A 599 13.79 38.69 -53.83
N ALA A 600 13.97 38.05 -54.99
CA ALA A 600 14.73 38.61 -56.10
C ALA A 600 14.01 39.79 -56.80
N TRP A 601 12.70 39.93 -56.65
CA TRP A 601 11.91 41.04 -57.21
C TRP A 601 11.88 42.27 -56.28
N ALA A 602 11.97 42.07 -54.95
CA ALA A 602 11.89 43.16 -53.96
C ALA A 602 13.24 43.81 -53.59
N ALA A 603 14.34 43.41 -54.22
CA ALA A 603 15.70 43.78 -53.83
C ALA A 603 16.23 45.19 -54.22
N PRO A 604 15.45 46.17 -54.71
CA PRO A 604 15.98 47.53 -54.79
C PRO A 604 15.03 48.60 -54.23
N ARG A 605 14.90 48.72 -52.88
CA ARG A 605 14.59 49.99 -52.16
C ARG A 605 15.01 49.89 -50.69
N LEU A 606 16.30 50.08 -50.40
CA LEU A 606 16.86 50.17 -49.06
C LEU A 606 17.65 51.48 -48.94
N HIS A 607 16.96 52.62 -48.99
CA HIS A 607 17.51 53.96 -48.68
C HIS A 607 16.36 54.77 -48.07
N ALA A 608 16.47 55.19 -46.81
CA ALA A 608 15.50 56.06 -46.16
C ALA A 608 16.24 56.96 -45.16
N ASP A 609 16.07 58.27 -45.32
CA ASP A 609 16.62 59.28 -44.42
C ASP A 609 15.84 59.30 -43.09
N VAL A 610 16.45 59.85 -42.04
CA VAL A 610 15.87 59.88 -40.70
C VAL A 610 15.66 61.31 -40.22
N VAL A 611 14.44 61.66 -39.85
CA VAL A 611 14.09 62.94 -39.21
C VAL A 611 13.81 62.70 -37.74
N VAL A 612 14.63 63.29 -36.86
CA VAL A 612 14.48 63.25 -35.40
C VAL A 612 13.71 64.47 -34.94
N LEU A 613 12.65 64.28 -34.17
CA LEU A 613 11.82 65.34 -33.60
C LEU A 613 12.38 65.84 -32.27
N ASN A 614 11.98 67.04 -31.83
CA ASN A 614 12.40 67.64 -30.55
C ASN A 614 11.98 66.80 -29.32
N THR A 615 10.98 65.94 -29.48
CA THR A 615 10.54 64.96 -28.47
C THR A 615 11.48 63.75 -28.36
N GLY A 616 12.44 63.60 -29.29
CA GLY A 616 13.38 62.46 -29.36
C GLY A 616 12.93 61.34 -30.30
N GLU A 617 11.70 61.37 -30.82
CA GLU A 617 11.15 60.37 -31.74
C GLU A 617 11.78 60.48 -33.14
N ARG A 618 11.89 59.35 -33.85
CA ARG A 618 12.55 59.28 -35.17
C ARG A 618 11.59 58.79 -36.25
N LEU A 619 11.52 59.52 -37.35
CA LEU A 619 10.70 59.20 -38.53
C LEU A 619 11.62 58.81 -39.70
N TYR A 620 11.29 57.72 -40.38
CA TYR A 620 12.11 57.13 -41.45
C TYR A 620 11.41 57.27 -42.80
N GLY A 621 12.05 57.92 -43.78
CA GLY A 621 11.46 58.15 -45.10
C GLY A 621 12.39 58.93 -46.01
N GLU A 622 12.02 59.16 -47.26
CA GLU A 622 12.85 59.96 -48.17
C GLU A 622 12.59 61.45 -47.93
N VAL A 623 13.61 62.23 -47.58
CA VAL A 623 13.44 63.68 -47.37
C VAL A 623 13.45 64.37 -48.73
N THR A 624 12.29 64.88 -49.16
CA THR A 624 12.12 65.45 -50.50
C THR A 624 12.43 66.94 -50.56
N SER A 625 12.34 67.68 -49.45
CA SER A 625 12.77 69.09 -49.35
C SER A 625 13.01 69.52 -47.90
N GLN A 626 14.01 70.38 -47.68
CA GLN A 626 14.29 71.00 -46.38
C GLN A 626 14.65 72.48 -46.57
N ASP A 627 13.77 73.35 -46.06
CA ASP A 627 13.90 74.80 -46.17
C ASP A 627 13.73 75.45 -44.77
N GLY A 628 13.90 76.77 -44.66
CA GLY A 628 13.83 77.50 -43.38
C GLY A 628 12.50 77.39 -42.62
N ASP A 629 11.43 76.91 -43.26
CA ASP A 629 10.10 76.76 -42.66
C ASP A 629 9.76 75.30 -42.25
N GLY A 630 10.56 74.30 -42.65
CA GLY A 630 10.33 72.89 -42.29
C GLY A 630 10.93 71.84 -43.23
N VAL A 631 10.65 70.57 -42.92
CA VAL A 631 11.12 69.37 -43.64
C VAL A 631 9.93 68.60 -44.19
N VAL A 632 10.00 68.18 -45.46
CA VAL A 632 9.00 67.31 -46.09
C VAL A 632 9.60 65.91 -46.27
N LEU A 633 8.91 64.91 -45.71
CA LEU A 633 9.31 63.50 -45.68
C LEU A 633 8.26 62.63 -46.38
N GLU A 634 8.66 61.84 -47.38
CA GLU A 634 7.83 60.79 -47.96
C GLU A 634 7.96 59.50 -47.12
N HIS A 635 6.92 59.17 -46.34
CA HIS A 635 6.91 57.94 -45.54
C HIS A 635 6.14 56.82 -46.28
N PRO A 636 6.70 55.60 -46.39
CA PRO A 636 6.14 54.53 -47.22
C PRO A 636 4.74 54.06 -46.80
N VAL A 637 4.34 54.33 -45.56
CA VAL A 637 3.01 53.98 -45.01
C VAL A 637 2.14 55.20 -44.74
N LEU A 638 2.73 56.35 -44.40
CA LEU A 638 1.99 57.52 -43.92
C LEU A 638 1.79 58.58 -45.03
N GLY A 639 2.43 58.39 -46.18
CA GLY A 639 2.44 59.36 -47.28
C GLY A 639 3.35 60.56 -46.98
N THR A 640 3.16 61.64 -47.72
CA THR A 640 3.95 62.87 -47.59
C THR A 640 3.62 63.60 -46.28
N LEU A 641 4.61 63.72 -45.40
CA LEU A 641 4.52 64.42 -44.12
C LEU A 641 5.28 65.74 -44.20
N THR A 642 4.64 66.86 -43.87
CA THR A 642 5.30 68.17 -43.77
C THR A 642 5.46 68.55 -42.30
N LEU A 643 6.70 68.62 -41.84
CA LEU A 643 7.06 68.89 -40.45
C LEU A 643 7.61 70.32 -40.35
N SER A 644 6.97 71.17 -39.55
CA SER A 644 7.44 72.55 -39.35
C SER A 644 8.76 72.59 -38.58
N ALA A 645 9.61 73.59 -38.89
CA ALA A 645 10.95 73.72 -38.32
C ALA A 645 11.00 73.71 -36.78
N GLY A 646 9.94 74.16 -36.09
CA GLY A 646 9.87 74.15 -34.63
C GLY A 646 9.73 72.76 -33.98
N VAL A 647 9.47 71.71 -34.76
CA VAL A 647 9.26 70.34 -34.27
C VAL A 647 10.41 69.41 -34.62
N VAL A 648 11.23 69.78 -35.61
CA VAL A 648 12.36 68.98 -36.07
C VAL A 648 13.63 69.35 -35.31
N ASN A 649 14.29 68.35 -34.74
CA ASN A 649 15.55 68.49 -34.01
C ASN A 649 16.75 68.29 -34.95
N GLN A 650 16.75 67.19 -35.71
CA GLN A 650 17.85 66.80 -36.59
C GLN A 650 17.34 66.02 -37.79
N VAL A 651 17.98 66.21 -38.95
CA VAL A 651 17.79 65.36 -40.13
C VAL A 651 19.11 64.66 -40.42
N ILE A 652 19.07 63.33 -40.52
CA ILE A 652 20.22 62.47 -40.81
C ILE A 652 19.97 61.85 -42.19
N LEU A 653 20.72 62.32 -43.18
CA LEU A 653 20.66 61.80 -44.53
C LEU A 653 21.52 60.54 -44.63
N THR A 654 21.07 59.59 -45.44
CA THR A 654 21.55 58.19 -45.42
C THR A 654 23.03 57.98 -45.80
N ASP A 655 23.77 59.03 -46.19
CA ASP A 655 25.20 58.93 -46.54
C ASP A 655 26.17 59.07 -45.35
N ASP A 656 25.70 59.33 -44.11
CA ASP A 656 26.62 59.73 -43.02
C ASP A 656 26.28 59.16 -41.62
N ALA A 657 26.14 57.84 -41.46
CA ALA A 657 25.88 57.23 -40.14
C ALA A 657 26.68 55.94 -39.85
N THR A 658 27.65 56.04 -38.91
CA THR A 658 28.20 54.91 -38.13
C THR A 658 27.73 55.05 -36.67
N PRO A 659 27.25 54.00 -35.98
CA PRO A 659 26.76 54.12 -34.61
C PRO A 659 27.84 53.83 -33.55
N PRO A 660 27.87 54.56 -32.40
CA PRO A 660 28.72 54.25 -31.25
C PRO A 660 28.04 53.34 -30.21
N ALA A 661 28.87 52.70 -29.38
CA ALA A 661 28.52 51.75 -28.31
C ALA A 661 28.06 52.44 -26.99
N PRO A 662 27.39 51.73 -26.06
CA PRO A 662 26.80 52.32 -24.86
C PRO A 662 27.77 52.37 -23.66
N GLU A 663 27.66 53.46 -22.91
CA GLU A 663 28.36 53.75 -21.63
C GLU A 663 27.44 53.50 -20.41
N GLU A 664 28.09 53.19 -19.29
CA GLU A 664 27.56 52.87 -17.96
C GLU A 664 26.86 54.05 -17.26
N ALA A 665 25.93 53.75 -16.33
CA ALA A 665 25.37 54.73 -15.41
C ALA A 665 25.29 54.22 -13.95
N ALA A 666 26.10 54.89 -13.13
CA ALA A 666 26.18 55.12 -11.70
C ALA A 666 25.06 54.71 -10.71
N GLU A 667 25.54 54.25 -9.56
CA GLU A 667 24.92 54.08 -8.24
C GLU A 667 24.52 55.40 -7.55
N GLN A 668 23.55 55.33 -6.63
CA GLN A 668 23.31 56.33 -5.59
C GLN A 668 23.21 55.68 -4.20
N ASP A 669 24.04 56.20 -3.29
CA ASP A 669 24.13 55.91 -1.86
C ASP A 669 22.88 56.26 -1.04
N ALA A 670 22.60 55.42 -0.05
CA ALA A 670 21.93 55.80 1.19
C ALA A 670 22.59 55.06 2.36
N THR A 671 23.13 55.82 3.32
CA THR A 671 23.77 55.35 4.56
C THR A 671 22.75 54.98 5.65
N PRO A 672 22.98 53.92 6.45
CA PRO A 672 22.39 53.77 7.77
C PRO A 672 23.36 54.08 8.91
N ASP A 673 22.73 54.53 10.00
CA ASP A 673 23.24 55.06 11.26
C ASP A 673 23.78 53.94 12.19
N ASP A 674 24.67 54.35 13.10
CA ASP A 674 25.40 53.51 14.06
C ASP A 674 24.47 52.91 15.15
N ALA A 675 24.27 51.60 15.14
CA ALA A 675 23.87 50.81 16.30
C ALA A 675 24.45 49.39 16.20
N GLU A 676 25.28 49.01 17.17
CA GLU A 676 25.81 47.64 17.26
C GLU A 676 24.64 46.64 17.44
N PRO A 677 24.53 45.58 16.62
CA PRO A 677 23.47 44.59 16.78
C PRO A 677 23.81 43.66 17.95
N THR A 678 22.88 43.56 18.90
CA THR A 678 22.79 42.41 19.81
C THR A 678 22.49 41.17 18.96
N PRO A 679 23.11 40.00 19.21
CA PRO A 679 22.91 38.82 18.36
C PRO A 679 21.43 38.45 18.25
N ALA A 680 20.95 38.28 17.02
CA ALA A 680 19.54 37.98 16.74
C ALA A 680 19.06 36.67 17.38
N GLU A 681 19.97 35.75 17.73
CA GLU A 681 19.65 34.48 18.38
C GLU A 681 19.07 34.66 19.80
N GLU A 682 19.62 35.55 20.64
CA GLU A 682 19.12 35.74 22.01
C GLU A 682 17.72 36.39 22.05
N VAL A 683 17.39 37.23 21.06
CA VAL A 683 16.07 37.87 20.96
C VAL A 683 15.04 36.92 20.34
N VAL A 684 15.45 36.06 19.40
CA VAL A 684 14.58 35.04 18.82
C VAL A 684 14.26 33.97 19.88
N GLU A 685 15.23 33.50 20.65
CA GLU A 685 15.01 32.49 21.69
C GLU A 685 14.08 33.01 22.80
N ALA A 686 14.31 34.23 23.29
CA ALA A 686 13.47 34.87 24.31
C ALA A 686 12.04 35.23 23.82
N VAL A 687 11.87 35.48 22.51
CA VAL A 687 10.53 35.73 21.91
C VAL A 687 9.82 34.42 21.56
N THR A 688 10.56 33.35 21.23
CA THR A 688 10.01 32.01 20.95
C THR A 688 9.53 31.33 22.24
N GLU A 689 10.22 31.55 23.36
CA GLU A 689 9.79 31.06 24.69
C GLU A 689 8.48 31.72 25.17
N VAL A 690 8.24 32.98 24.78
CA VAL A 690 7.05 33.76 25.14
C VAL A 690 5.86 33.51 24.19
N LEU A 691 6.10 32.85 23.04
CA LEU A 691 5.11 32.56 22.00
C LEU A 691 4.90 31.06 21.73
N LYS A 692 5.23 30.15 22.66
CA LYS A 692 4.73 28.77 22.58
C LYS A 692 3.18 28.82 22.57
N PRO A 693 2.49 28.33 21.51
CA PRO A 693 1.04 28.22 21.54
C PRO A 693 0.64 27.34 22.74
N ALA A 694 -0.54 27.60 23.31
CA ALA A 694 -1.07 26.74 24.35
C ALA A 694 -1.14 25.30 23.79
N PRO A 695 -0.85 24.27 24.61
CA PRO A 695 -0.87 22.89 24.14
C PRO A 695 -2.24 22.57 23.56
N GLU A 696 -2.23 22.12 22.30
CA GLU A 696 -3.44 21.80 21.54
C GLU A 696 -4.06 20.51 22.07
N TRP A 697 -5.38 20.36 21.89
CA TRP A 697 -6.06 19.12 22.23
C TRP A 697 -5.91 18.17 21.05
N GLU A 698 -5.33 17.00 21.28
CA GLU A 698 -5.30 15.90 20.33
C GLU A 698 -6.52 15.04 20.58
N SER A 699 -7.44 14.98 19.61
CA SER A 699 -8.69 14.23 19.76
C SER A 699 -8.73 13.07 18.80
N ARG A 700 -9.37 11.98 19.21
CA ARG A 700 -9.52 10.76 18.44
C ARG A 700 -10.94 10.24 18.54
N LEU A 701 -11.52 9.87 17.41
CA LEU A 701 -12.78 9.14 17.32
C LEU A 701 -12.52 7.76 16.70
N ASP A 702 -12.90 6.71 17.41
CA ASP A 702 -12.85 5.33 16.96
C ASP A 702 -14.27 4.80 16.72
N VAL A 703 -14.44 4.08 15.63
CA VAL A 703 -15.64 3.29 15.35
C VAL A 703 -15.19 1.88 14.98
N GLY A 704 -15.64 0.88 15.74
CA GLY A 704 -15.19 -0.49 15.58
C GLY A 704 -16.24 -1.52 15.94
N PHE A 705 -15.98 -2.76 15.56
CA PHE A 705 -16.72 -3.92 16.01
C PHE A 705 -16.03 -4.50 17.21
N SER A 706 -16.80 -4.99 18.16
CA SER A 706 -16.24 -5.73 19.28
C SER A 706 -16.92 -7.07 19.46
N ILE A 707 -16.16 -8.03 19.96
CA ILE A 707 -16.67 -9.33 20.37
C ILE A 707 -16.35 -9.47 21.86
N SER A 708 -17.36 -9.79 22.65
CA SER A 708 -17.24 -10.04 24.09
C SER A 708 -17.41 -11.52 24.41
N GLU A 709 -16.67 -11.99 25.42
CA GLU A 709 -16.85 -13.31 26.05
C GLU A 709 -16.71 -13.19 27.57
N GLY A 710 -17.51 -14.00 28.26
CA GLY A 710 -17.66 -13.99 29.72
C GLY A 710 -19.11 -13.72 30.10
N ASN A 711 -19.39 -12.53 30.64
CA ASN A 711 -20.73 -12.20 31.14
C ASN A 711 -21.77 -11.94 30.03
N THR A 712 -21.31 -11.72 28.80
CA THR A 712 -22.16 -11.53 27.61
C THR A 712 -21.42 -12.08 26.38
N GLU A 713 -22.07 -12.92 25.56
CA GLU A 713 -21.52 -13.39 24.28
C GLU A 713 -22.22 -12.66 23.12
N ASN A 714 -21.68 -11.53 22.68
CA ASN A 714 -22.30 -10.73 21.61
C ASN A 714 -21.27 -10.15 20.63
N SER A 715 -21.76 -9.83 19.41
CA SER A 715 -21.09 -8.96 18.46
C SER A 715 -21.67 -7.54 18.55
N ASN A 716 -20.82 -6.56 18.84
CA ASN A 716 -21.26 -5.23 19.26
C ASN A 716 -20.68 -4.15 18.33
N LEU A 717 -21.41 -3.05 18.20
CA LEU A 717 -20.86 -1.80 17.70
C LEU A 717 -20.22 -1.04 18.86
N THR A 718 -18.95 -0.66 18.70
CA THR A 718 -18.20 0.20 19.62
C THR A 718 -17.96 1.55 18.97
N ILE A 719 -18.26 2.62 19.70
CA ILE A 719 -17.84 3.98 19.36
C ILE A 719 -17.07 4.52 20.56
N SER A 720 -15.80 4.91 20.36
CA SER A 720 -15.01 5.55 21.41
C SER A 720 -14.45 6.90 20.98
N PHE A 721 -14.33 7.80 21.93
CA PHE A 721 -13.75 9.11 21.77
C PHE A 721 -12.69 9.30 22.85
N LYS A 722 -11.51 9.76 22.48
CA LYS A 722 -10.41 10.08 23.41
C LYS A 722 -9.90 11.46 23.06
N THR A 723 -9.62 12.29 24.05
CA THR A 723 -8.97 13.59 23.82
C THR A 723 -7.93 13.83 24.90
N VAL A 724 -6.75 14.27 24.47
CA VAL A 724 -5.58 14.48 25.31
C VAL A 724 -5.12 15.92 25.15
N ARG A 725 -4.81 16.58 26.26
CA ARG A 725 -4.08 17.84 26.28
C ARG A 725 -2.86 17.64 27.15
N ASP A 726 -1.69 17.61 26.53
CA ASP A 726 -0.42 17.37 27.19
C ASP A 726 0.45 18.63 27.19
N SER A 727 1.11 18.91 28.30
CA SER A 727 1.99 20.06 28.48
C SER A 727 3.16 19.70 29.39
N GLU A 728 4.15 20.59 29.48
CA GLU A 728 5.28 20.43 30.39
C GLU A 728 4.88 20.34 31.89
N LYS A 729 3.69 20.84 32.27
CA LYS A 729 3.25 20.92 33.68
C LYS A 729 2.04 20.06 34.02
N GLU A 730 1.21 19.78 33.05
CA GLU A 730 -0.06 19.09 33.23
C GLU A 730 -0.42 18.24 32.01
N LYS A 731 -1.02 17.08 32.23
CA LYS A 731 -1.63 16.24 31.18
C LYS A 731 -3.06 15.94 31.55
N THR A 732 -4.00 16.23 30.66
CA THR A 732 -5.42 15.89 30.83
C THR A 732 -5.83 14.90 29.76
N THR A 733 -6.48 13.81 30.16
CA THR A 733 -7.06 12.81 29.25
C THR A 733 -8.53 12.65 29.57
N ILE A 734 -9.38 12.73 28.55
CA ILE A 734 -10.81 12.44 28.63
C ILE A 734 -11.11 11.33 27.64
N ASP A 735 -11.74 10.27 28.10
CA ASP A 735 -12.17 9.15 27.27
C ASP A 735 -13.68 8.93 27.43
N ALA A 736 -14.34 8.52 26.36
CA ALA A 736 -15.73 8.10 26.36
C ALA A 736 -15.90 6.91 25.42
N ALA A 737 -16.68 5.92 25.80
CA ALA A 737 -17.00 4.79 24.93
C ALA A 737 -18.46 4.39 25.08
N TYR A 738 -19.05 3.93 23.98
CA TYR A 738 -20.40 3.39 23.92
C TYR A 738 -20.37 2.03 23.23
N TYR A 739 -21.01 1.06 23.87
CA TYR A 739 -21.11 -0.33 23.42
C TYR A 739 -22.58 -0.68 23.23
N PHE A 740 -22.91 -1.19 22.05
CA PHE A 740 -24.27 -1.57 21.68
C PHE A 740 -24.30 -2.91 20.95
N ALA A 741 -25.18 -3.83 21.40
CA ALA A 741 -25.42 -5.11 20.75
C ALA A 741 -26.88 -5.52 20.81
N GLU A 742 -27.32 -6.29 19.81
CA GLU A 742 -28.68 -6.82 19.68
C GLU A 742 -28.61 -8.31 19.32
N ASP A 743 -29.28 -9.15 20.11
CA ASP A 743 -29.46 -10.58 19.82
C ASP A 743 -30.94 -10.85 19.49
N SER A 744 -31.19 -11.45 18.33
CA SER A 744 -32.51 -11.95 17.94
C SER A 744 -33.67 -10.93 17.99
N GLY A 745 -33.36 -9.63 17.93
CA GLY A 745 -34.33 -8.54 18.01
C GLY A 745 -34.53 -7.94 19.41
N GLU A 746 -33.78 -8.40 20.41
CA GLU A 746 -33.75 -7.87 21.77
C GLU A 746 -32.37 -7.26 22.07
N GLU A 747 -32.34 -6.09 22.71
CA GLU A 747 -31.09 -5.43 23.11
C GLU A 747 -30.35 -6.34 24.11
N SER A 748 -29.11 -6.69 23.79
CA SER A 748 -28.28 -7.62 24.57
C SER A 748 -27.05 -6.92 25.16
N GLU A 749 -26.67 -5.74 24.65
CA GLU A 749 -25.67 -4.86 25.27
C GLU A 749 -25.99 -3.37 25.08
N ASN A 750 -25.89 -2.58 26.15
CA ASN A 750 -26.11 -1.13 26.15
C ASN A 750 -25.32 -0.49 27.30
N LYS A 751 -24.05 -0.16 27.03
CA LYS A 751 -23.07 0.30 28.02
C LYS A 751 -22.41 1.59 27.57
N ALA A 752 -22.18 2.51 28.50
CA ALA A 752 -21.48 3.77 28.24
C ALA A 752 -20.46 4.04 29.35
N THR A 753 -19.24 4.42 28.99
CA THR A 753 -18.18 4.76 29.94
C THR A 753 -17.64 6.15 29.65
N VAL A 754 -17.32 6.93 30.67
CA VAL A 754 -16.67 8.24 30.57
C VAL A 754 -15.58 8.34 31.62
N GLY A 755 -14.32 8.52 31.19
CA GLY A 755 -13.16 8.71 32.02
C GLY A 755 -12.60 10.14 31.93
N LEU A 756 -12.03 10.59 33.05
CA LEU A 756 -11.23 11.80 33.17
C LEU A 756 -9.98 11.46 33.99
N ASN A 757 -8.80 11.70 33.44
CA ASN A 757 -7.54 11.66 34.16
C ASN A 757 -6.83 13.01 34.03
N HIS A 758 -6.28 13.51 35.12
CA HIS A 758 -5.51 14.75 35.14
C HIS A 758 -4.25 14.57 35.98
N ASP A 759 -3.10 14.73 35.33
CA ASP A 759 -1.78 14.59 35.93
C ASP A 759 -1.14 15.97 36.09
N TRP A 760 -0.62 16.26 37.28
CA TRP A 760 0.24 17.40 37.59
C TRP A 760 1.70 16.93 37.62
N LYS A 761 2.48 17.29 36.60
CA LYS A 761 3.90 16.95 36.46
C LYS A 761 4.74 17.87 37.36
N LEU A 762 5.63 17.30 38.18
CA LEU A 762 6.52 18.11 39.01
C LEU A 762 7.70 18.61 38.17
N PRO A 763 8.02 19.93 38.20
CA PRO A 763 9.17 20.45 37.48
C PRO A 763 10.47 19.74 37.88
N ASP A 764 11.29 19.39 36.88
CA ASP A 764 12.60 18.72 37.05
C ASP A 764 12.55 17.43 37.88
N SER A 765 11.42 16.70 37.85
CA SER A 765 11.22 15.48 38.63
C SER A 765 10.40 14.44 37.85
N PRO A 766 10.75 13.13 37.93
CA PRO A 766 9.93 12.06 37.35
C PRO A 766 8.63 11.79 38.13
N TRP A 767 8.39 12.50 39.24
CA TRP A 767 7.20 12.31 40.05
C TRP A 767 6.04 13.18 39.54
N LEU A 768 4.81 12.67 39.66
CA LEU A 768 3.59 13.41 39.38
C LEU A 768 2.52 13.16 40.44
N TYR A 769 1.56 14.07 40.53
CA TYR A 769 0.29 13.81 41.22
C TYR A 769 -0.79 13.57 40.18
N PHE A 770 -1.77 12.72 40.46
CA PHE A 770 -2.89 12.51 39.55
C PHE A 770 -4.23 12.54 40.26
N ALA A 771 -5.26 12.95 39.53
CA ALA A 771 -6.66 12.78 39.88
C ALA A 771 -7.38 12.04 38.76
N ARG A 772 -8.19 11.04 39.12
CA ARG A 772 -8.95 10.21 38.19
C ARG A 772 -10.42 10.20 38.58
N GLY A 773 -11.29 10.36 37.59
CA GLY A 773 -12.73 10.19 37.70
C GLY A 773 -13.24 9.29 36.57
N ARG A 774 -14.20 8.42 36.88
CA ARG A 774 -14.85 7.56 35.89
C ARG A 774 -16.33 7.41 36.21
N PHE A 775 -17.14 7.42 35.16
CA PHE A 775 -18.57 7.12 35.20
C PHE A 775 -18.83 5.96 34.24
N ASP A 776 -19.42 4.89 34.76
CA ASP A 776 -19.89 3.76 33.96
C ASP A 776 -21.42 3.67 34.05
N TYR A 777 -22.07 3.40 32.92
CA TYR A 777 -23.47 3.02 32.80
C TYR A 777 -23.53 1.66 32.10
N ASP A 778 -24.29 0.73 32.67
CA ASP A 778 -24.48 -0.59 32.10
C ASP A 778 -25.90 -1.06 32.42
N GLU A 779 -26.71 -1.31 31.38
CA GLU A 779 -28.11 -1.67 31.55
C GLU A 779 -28.31 -3.12 32.05
N PHE A 780 -27.34 -4.00 31.77
CA PHE A 780 -27.45 -5.43 32.03
C PHE A 780 -26.57 -5.90 33.21
N ASN A 781 -25.79 -4.99 33.80
CA ASN A 781 -25.00 -5.26 34.99
C ASN A 781 -25.84 -5.25 36.28
N SER A 782 -25.30 -5.78 37.38
CA SER A 782 -25.98 -5.80 38.68
C SER A 782 -26.08 -4.42 39.32
N TRP A 783 -25.21 -3.49 38.92
CA TRP A 783 -25.33 -2.06 39.14
C TRP A 783 -25.68 -1.38 37.81
N ARG A 784 -26.55 -0.36 37.84
CA ARG A 784 -26.89 0.38 36.61
C ARG A 784 -25.92 1.53 36.32
N ARG A 785 -25.36 2.12 37.38
CA ARG A 785 -24.42 3.25 37.30
C ARG A 785 -23.33 3.09 38.35
N ARG A 786 -22.08 3.33 37.96
CA ARG A 786 -20.92 3.33 38.85
C ARG A 786 -20.12 4.61 38.69
N ILE A 787 -19.75 5.22 39.82
CA ILE A 787 -18.88 6.38 39.87
C ILE A 787 -17.63 6.00 40.63
N THR A 788 -16.47 6.20 40.00
CA THR A 788 -15.16 6.00 40.62
C THR A 788 -14.44 7.33 40.64
N ALA A 789 -13.95 7.76 41.80
CA ALA A 789 -13.19 9.01 41.92
C ALA A 789 -12.03 8.84 42.91
N GLY A 790 -10.84 9.30 42.53
CA GLY A 790 -9.67 9.17 43.38
C GLY A 790 -8.45 9.88 42.84
N GLY A 791 -7.31 9.58 43.44
CA GLY A 791 -6.05 10.21 43.09
C GLY A 791 -4.87 9.62 43.85
N GLY A 792 -3.68 10.06 43.47
CA GLY A 792 -2.46 9.50 44.04
C GLY A 792 -1.19 10.12 43.48
N VAL A 793 -0.12 9.34 43.54
CA VAL A 793 1.20 9.70 43.02
C VAL A 793 1.54 8.81 41.85
N GLY A 794 2.20 9.38 40.84
CA GLY A 794 2.76 8.65 39.72
C GLY A 794 4.26 8.84 39.62
N TYR A 795 4.90 7.95 38.89
CA TYR A 795 6.32 7.99 38.57
C TYR A 795 6.49 7.70 37.07
N GLN A 796 7.06 8.66 36.35
CA GLN A 796 7.42 8.53 34.94
C GLN A 796 8.78 7.83 34.87
N PHE A 797 8.77 6.55 34.48
CA PHE A 797 9.99 5.78 34.27
C PHE A 797 10.69 6.21 32.98
N TYR A 798 9.90 6.52 31.95
CA TYR A 798 10.32 7.03 30.66
C TYR A 798 9.27 8.06 30.18
N ASP A 799 9.73 9.18 29.62
CA ASP A 799 8.89 10.27 29.10
C ASP A 799 9.62 10.91 27.90
N GLU A 800 9.68 10.16 26.80
CA GLU A 800 10.24 10.60 25.51
C GLU A 800 9.09 10.77 24.50
N ASP A 801 9.33 11.49 23.40
CA ASP A 801 8.31 11.77 22.38
C ASP A 801 7.72 10.51 21.72
N ASP A 802 8.51 9.43 21.63
CA ASP A 802 8.13 8.16 21.02
C ASP A 802 7.82 7.06 22.03
N PHE A 803 8.21 7.20 23.30
CA PHE A 803 7.98 6.17 24.31
C PHE A 803 7.76 6.77 25.70
N THR A 804 6.60 6.46 26.28
CA THR A 804 6.26 6.84 27.66
C THR A 804 5.89 5.61 28.49
N LEU A 805 6.36 5.58 29.74
CA LEU A 805 6.02 4.56 30.72
C LEU A 805 5.82 5.21 32.08
N THR A 806 4.60 5.12 32.61
CA THR A 806 4.21 5.72 33.88
C THR A 806 3.61 4.69 34.82
N GLY A 807 4.16 4.58 36.04
CA GLY A 807 3.52 3.84 37.13
C GLY A 807 2.67 4.77 38.00
N ARG A 808 1.55 4.29 38.51
CA ARG A 808 0.62 5.04 39.36
C ARG A 808 0.27 4.25 40.61
N ALA A 809 0.21 4.94 41.75
CA ALA A 809 -0.24 4.38 43.02
C ALA A 809 -1.17 5.38 43.74
N GLY A 810 -2.34 4.93 44.18
CA GLY A 810 -3.33 5.82 44.79
C GLY A 810 -4.48 5.11 45.51
N LEU A 811 -5.51 5.89 45.81
CA LEU A 811 -6.75 5.45 46.43
C LEU A 811 -7.92 5.94 45.59
N VAL A 812 -8.96 5.13 45.46
CA VAL A 812 -10.21 5.49 44.76
C VAL A 812 -11.41 5.16 45.63
N ALA A 813 -12.41 6.03 45.60
CA ALA A 813 -13.72 5.78 46.14
C ALA A 813 -14.65 5.31 45.01
N VAL A 814 -15.36 4.21 45.22
CA VAL A 814 -16.33 3.64 44.27
C VAL A 814 -17.71 3.72 44.89
N GLN A 815 -18.68 4.24 44.13
CA GLN A 815 -20.09 4.21 44.49
C GLN A 815 -20.87 3.60 43.34
N GLU A 816 -21.59 2.53 43.63
CA GLU A 816 -22.57 1.92 42.74
C GLU A 816 -23.97 2.45 43.06
N TYR A 817 -24.83 2.52 42.05
CA TYR A 817 -26.23 2.91 42.21
C TYR A 817 -27.11 1.86 41.55
N GLU A 818 -28.29 1.63 42.15
CA GLU A 818 -29.21 0.57 41.72
C GLU A 818 -28.52 -0.80 41.73
N SER A 819 -27.77 -1.05 42.81
CA SER A 819 -27.03 -2.28 43.13
C SER A 819 -27.51 -2.82 44.48
N ASP A 820 -27.25 -4.10 44.76
CA ASP A 820 -27.42 -4.68 46.10
C ASP A 820 -26.38 -4.13 47.10
N ARG A 821 -25.34 -3.44 46.61
CA ARG A 821 -24.31 -2.71 47.36
C ARG A 821 -24.47 -1.20 47.13
N ASP A 822 -25.01 -0.47 48.12
CA ASP A 822 -25.38 0.96 48.00
C ASP A 822 -24.44 1.90 48.79
N ASP A 823 -23.29 1.39 49.26
CA ASP A 823 -22.29 2.11 50.05
C ASP A 823 -21.04 2.54 49.25
N VAL A 824 -20.38 3.62 49.71
CA VAL A 824 -19.10 4.07 49.14
C VAL A 824 -17.99 3.15 49.64
N ARG A 825 -17.34 2.44 48.72
CA ARG A 825 -16.18 1.58 48.98
C ARG A 825 -14.88 2.30 48.71
N LEU A 826 -13.84 1.95 49.47
CA LEU A 826 -12.48 2.45 49.24
C LEU A 826 -11.60 1.34 48.68
N GLU A 827 -11.05 1.57 47.49
CA GLU A 827 -10.12 0.65 46.83
C GLU A 827 -8.72 1.29 46.72
N GLY A 828 -7.69 0.46 46.68
CA GLY A 828 -6.36 0.85 46.24
C GLY A 828 -6.32 1.02 44.73
N LEU A 829 -5.29 1.67 44.23
CA LEU A 829 -4.99 1.75 42.80
C LEU A 829 -3.50 1.53 42.62
N LEU A 830 -3.13 0.52 41.83
CA LEU A 830 -1.79 0.31 41.30
C LEU A 830 -1.90 0.17 39.78
N GLY A 831 -1.36 1.13 39.04
CA GLY A 831 -1.49 1.19 37.58
C GLY A 831 -0.16 1.31 36.86
N VAL A 832 -0.12 0.82 35.64
CA VAL A 832 0.96 1.04 34.68
C VAL A 832 0.33 1.47 33.36
N ASP A 833 0.83 2.55 32.78
CA ASP A 833 0.42 3.07 31.49
C ASP A 833 1.65 3.23 30.59
N LEU A 834 1.58 2.67 29.39
CA LEU A 834 2.61 2.66 28.37
C LEU A 834 2.03 3.20 27.05
N THR A 835 2.76 4.09 26.40
CA THR A 835 2.49 4.52 25.02
C THR A 835 3.79 4.45 24.23
N TRP A 836 3.77 3.78 23.08
CA TRP A 836 4.93 3.58 22.24
C TRP A 836 4.58 3.88 20.77
N GLN A 837 5.14 4.95 20.24
CA GLN A 837 5.16 5.26 18.83
C GLN A 837 6.32 4.49 18.18
N ILE A 838 6.03 3.31 17.62
CA ILE A 838 7.04 2.42 17.05
C ILE A 838 7.70 3.07 15.83
N ASP A 839 6.87 3.65 14.97
CA ASP A 839 7.26 4.42 13.79
C ASP A 839 6.11 5.37 13.39
N LYS A 840 6.18 6.02 12.21
CA LYS A 840 5.12 6.93 11.75
C LYS A 840 3.79 6.24 11.42
N THR A 841 3.85 4.95 11.14
CA THR A 841 2.73 4.09 10.74
C THR A 841 2.16 3.29 11.90
N GLN A 842 2.84 3.17 13.03
CA GLN A 842 2.47 2.25 14.11
C GLN A 842 2.58 2.87 15.50
N ALA A 843 1.54 2.68 16.30
CA ALA A 843 1.49 3.08 17.70
C ALA A 843 0.87 1.98 18.57
N PHE A 844 1.42 1.77 19.77
CA PHE A 844 0.94 0.81 20.75
C PHE A 844 0.66 1.49 22.09
N GLU A 845 -0.48 1.19 22.69
CA GLU A 845 -0.92 1.68 23.99
C GLU A 845 -1.26 0.50 24.90
N LEU A 846 -0.78 0.52 26.14
CA LEU A 846 -1.13 -0.47 27.17
C LEU A 846 -1.42 0.24 28.48
N SER A 847 -2.56 -0.03 29.09
CA SER A 847 -2.92 0.38 30.43
C SER A 847 -3.32 -0.85 31.23
N SER A 848 -2.75 -1.05 32.41
CA SER A 848 -3.18 -2.09 33.33
C SER A 848 -3.28 -1.53 34.74
N THR A 849 -4.43 -1.66 35.37
CA THR A 849 -4.71 -1.13 36.71
C THR A 849 -5.31 -2.20 37.62
N TYR A 850 -4.61 -2.48 38.72
CA TYR A 850 -5.03 -3.35 39.80
C TYR A 850 -5.67 -2.53 40.93
N PHE A 851 -6.86 -2.93 41.36
CA PHE A 851 -7.63 -2.29 42.41
C PHE A 851 -7.94 -3.28 43.53
N PRO A 852 -7.11 -3.34 44.60
CA PRO A 852 -7.42 -4.14 45.78
C PRO A 852 -8.51 -3.46 46.62
N ASP A 853 -9.47 -4.23 47.11
CA ASP A 853 -10.48 -3.74 48.05
C ASP A 853 -9.93 -3.69 49.48
N PHE A 854 -10.22 -2.60 50.21
CA PHE A 854 -9.82 -2.47 51.63
C PHE A 854 -10.90 -2.83 52.64
N ASP A 855 -12.16 -2.79 52.22
CA ASP A 855 -13.32 -3.12 53.04
C ASP A 855 -13.53 -4.65 53.11
N GLU A 856 -13.25 -5.37 52.01
CA GLU A 856 -13.36 -6.83 51.89
C GLU A 856 -12.00 -7.49 51.60
N THR A 857 -11.43 -8.14 52.62
CA THR A 857 -10.05 -8.66 52.54
C THR A 857 -9.92 -9.82 51.54
N GLY A 858 -9.17 -9.59 50.47
CA GLY A 858 -8.89 -10.57 49.42
C GLY A 858 -9.66 -10.35 48.13
N GLU A 859 -10.59 -9.39 48.10
CA GLU A 859 -11.26 -8.96 46.87
C GLU A 859 -10.39 -7.95 46.09
N PHE A 860 -10.33 -8.10 44.77
CA PHE A 860 -9.67 -7.18 43.87
C PHE A 860 -10.30 -7.20 42.48
N ARG A 861 -10.09 -6.13 41.72
CA ARG A 861 -10.34 -6.10 40.28
C ARG A 861 -9.11 -5.66 39.50
N LEU A 862 -8.91 -6.24 38.32
CA LEU A 862 -7.84 -5.89 37.39
C LEU A 862 -8.47 -5.44 36.08
N LEU A 863 -8.10 -4.26 35.61
CA LEU A 863 -8.50 -3.74 34.30
C LEU A 863 -7.27 -3.64 33.42
N THR A 864 -7.28 -4.28 32.26
CA THR A 864 -6.21 -4.20 31.27
C THR A 864 -6.79 -3.79 29.92
N ASP A 865 -6.26 -2.73 29.34
CA ASP A 865 -6.57 -2.23 28.01
C ASP A 865 -5.27 -2.23 27.18
N ALA A 866 -5.26 -2.92 26.05
CA ALA A 866 -4.19 -2.87 25.07
C ALA A 866 -4.78 -2.41 23.73
N LYS A 867 -4.11 -1.49 23.03
CA LYS A 867 -4.53 -1.00 21.72
C LYS A 867 -3.32 -0.87 20.81
N TRP A 868 -3.41 -1.44 19.62
CA TRP A 868 -2.47 -1.24 18.55
C TRP A 868 -3.14 -0.47 17.42
N THR A 869 -2.45 0.55 16.91
CA THR A 869 -2.94 1.47 15.89
C THR A 869 -1.97 1.48 14.72
N LEU A 870 -2.51 1.25 13.52
CA LEU A 870 -1.86 1.43 12.24
C LEU A 870 -2.32 2.76 11.63
N ASN A 871 -1.47 3.78 11.73
CA ASN A 871 -1.69 5.10 11.13
C ASN A 871 -1.61 5.00 9.61
N LEU A 872 -2.52 5.69 8.93
CA LEU A 872 -2.57 5.78 7.47
C LEU A 872 -1.97 7.13 7.06
N PRO A 873 -0.66 7.24 6.77
CA PRO A 873 0.04 8.53 6.66
C PRO A 873 -0.45 9.41 5.50
N GLN A 874 -1.22 8.83 4.59
CA GLN A 874 -1.77 9.48 3.40
C GLN A 874 -3.12 10.15 3.68
N TYR A 875 -3.73 9.86 4.84
CA TYR A 875 -4.98 10.43 5.33
C TYR A 875 -4.72 11.02 6.72
N GLU A 876 -4.62 12.34 6.79
CA GLU A 876 -4.31 13.05 8.04
C GLU A 876 -5.25 12.59 9.16
N GLY A 877 -4.66 11.96 10.19
CA GLY A 877 -5.35 11.42 11.36
C GLY A 877 -6.07 10.08 11.17
N ALA A 878 -6.22 9.52 9.98
CA ALA A 878 -6.91 8.23 9.83
C ALA A 878 -6.02 7.04 10.21
N SER A 879 -6.63 6.01 10.79
CA SER A 879 -5.92 4.81 11.24
C SER A 879 -6.84 3.58 11.34
N ILE A 880 -6.23 2.40 11.33
CA ILE A 880 -6.88 1.13 11.66
C ILE A 880 -6.40 0.74 13.05
N PHE A 881 -7.24 0.14 13.89
CA PHE A 881 -6.81 -0.33 15.20
C PHE A 881 -7.38 -1.70 15.57
N VAL A 882 -6.64 -2.40 16.41
CA VAL A 882 -7.09 -3.58 17.15
C VAL A 882 -6.80 -3.34 18.62
N GLY A 883 -7.79 -3.58 19.47
CA GLY A 883 -7.70 -3.42 20.91
C GLY A 883 -8.27 -4.61 21.65
N VAL A 884 -7.75 -4.85 22.84
CA VAL A 884 -8.22 -5.87 23.78
C VAL A 884 -8.45 -5.19 25.11
N ARG A 885 -9.63 -5.40 25.69
CA ARG A 885 -9.96 -5.01 27.05
C ARG A 885 -10.29 -6.25 27.86
N HIS A 886 -9.65 -6.39 29.00
CA HIS A 886 -9.87 -7.46 29.94
C HIS A 886 -10.21 -6.86 31.31
N GLU A 887 -11.35 -7.29 31.87
CA GLU A 887 -11.76 -6.98 33.24
C GLU A 887 -11.82 -8.29 34.02
N HIS A 888 -10.98 -8.40 35.07
CA HIS A 888 -11.03 -9.51 36.02
C HIS A 888 -11.55 -9.00 37.37
N GLN A 889 -12.50 -9.72 37.95
CA GLN A 889 -13.00 -9.50 39.30
C GLN A 889 -12.85 -10.79 40.11
N SER A 890 -12.18 -10.71 41.25
CA SER A 890 -11.92 -11.90 42.09
C SER A 890 -13.20 -12.51 42.67
N VAL A 891 -14.25 -11.70 42.83
CA VAL A 891 -15.56 -12.08 43.34
C VAL A 891 -16.63 -11.42 42.48
N VAL A 892 -17.58 -12.23 41.99
CA VAL A 892 -18.69 -11.81 41.13
C VAL A 892 -20.02 -12.35 41.64
N ASP A 893 -21.13 -11.77 41.18
CA ASP A 893 -22.47 -12.23 41.53
C ASP A 893 -22.76 -13.66 41.04
N PRO A 894 -23.64 -14.41 41.72
CA PRO A 894 -23.98 -15.78 41.30
C PRO A 894 -24.48 -15.85 39.85
N GLY A 895 -23.76 -16.60 39.01
CA GLY A 895 -24.08 -16.75 37.58
C GLY A 895 -23.26 -15.87 36.64
N ARG A 896 -22.29 -15.11 37.16
CA ARG A 896 -21.30 -14.34 36.40
C ARG A 896 -19.93 -15.02 36.39
N GLU A 897 -19.13 -14.70 35.39
CA GLU A 897 -17.74 -15.12 35.27
C GLU A 897 -16.80 -14.05 35.83
N ASN A 898 -15.67 -14.51 36.39
CA ASN A 898 -14.66 -13.63 36.98
C ASN A 898 -13.92 -12.81 35.92
N ASP A 899 -13.88 -13.27 34.68
CA ASP A 899 -13.18 -12.66 33.57
C ASP A 899 -14.19 -12.19 32.52
N ASP A 900 -14.03 -10.95 32.06
CA ASP A 900 -14.80 -10.34 30.98
C ASP A 900 -13.81 -9.80 29.94
N LEU A 901 -13.82 -10.38 28.75
CA LEU A 901 -12.85 -10.10 27.68
C LEU A 901 -13.57 -9.51 26.48
N LEU A 902 -13.08 -8.37 26.01
CA LEU A 902 -13.62 -7.63 24.88
C LEU A 902 -12.50 -7.36 23.86
N VAL A 903 -12.63 -7.89 22.67
CA VAL A 903 -11.74 -7.58 21.54
C VAL A 903 -12.45 -6.57 20.64
N VAL A 904 -11.79 -5.45 20.31
CA VAL A 904 -12.33 -4.37 19.47
C VAL A 904 -11.44 -4.17 18.25
N GLY A 905 -11.99 -4.21 17.04
CA GLY A 905 -11.29 -3.88 15.80
C GLY A 905 -12.03 -2.80 15.03
N GLY A 906 -11.34 -1.78 14.52
CA GLY A 906 -12.03 -0.67 13.89
C GLY A 906 -11.15 0.38 13.21
N LEU A 907 -11.79 1.50 12.90
CA LEU A 907 -11.17 2.68 12.29
C LEU A 907 -11.10 3.82 13.29
N GLY A 908 -9.98 4.53 13.31
CA GLY A 908 -9.76 5.72 14.11
C GLY A 908 -9.51 6.95 13.26
N ILE A 909 -9.93 8.12 13.74
CA ILE A 909 -9.63 9.42 13.14
C ILE A 909 -9.13 10.34 14.25
N ASP A 910 -7.90 10.82 14.13
CA ASP A 910 -7.26 11.85 14.94
C ASP A 910 -7.53 13.23 14.31
N PHE A 911 -7.85 14.25 15.13
CA PHE A 911 -8.19 15.61 14.69
C PHE A 911 -8.03 16.68 15.78
#